data_AF-A0A935ICC6-F1
#
_entry.id   AF-A0A935ICC6-F1
#
_cell.length_a   1.000
_cell.length_b   1.000
_cell.length_c   1.000
_cell.angle_alpha   90.00
_cell.angle_beta   90.00
_cell.angle_gamma   90.00
#
_symmetry.space_group_name_H-M   'P 1'
#
loop_
_entity.id
_entity.type
_entity.pdbx_description
1 polymer ?
#
loop_
_entity_poly.entity_id
_entity_poly.type
_entity_poly.pdbx_seq_one_letter_code
_entity_poly.pdbx_strand_id
1 'polypeptide(L)'
;MKEINFSKFKNESYFQKLKVLASSSPKENMVYAFFGGTGAVGGQTAIEIIQAFEFIVSIKPQWSLSKPLLYITGIDEEEIYRFKTKLHKAFYSNSGHGFEQISELGNDATLILKRKSGVTIELHKLVAEPKFIIDLKELIQGKTIEEIKTVVNSTPSIINSPFESSLKDYIAKKKFGADFKFQAVVSGIPIPSVAAYHFSREIDKVLVETDLKKNDVNKEIERVINIKVLQGFANDFGQIKKNIADEVLIAHTTSVGGMFTIENNSPVIRLGYAHSALDEQLKEKQFYANELTKKYSELNLKILITAAAIGIDNVYTNEMVPINKGIFGKYQTAASNKVLPFPDKLLDKRYNYIFPPVLISPIYPIINKEGVVEPQKRIEFSKDEKNPPPKLKTSFGLRSGENGMFSIDNAYALYLNMKIAIQEELAHILAFTSLFGDDKQKAWFDADGICYQTESENSILVFALLNNRAEFRAYQTSGFTPKAFQDLGSAKHQCELHTIGLYILLHRLKNLNPKLITDKITSKYREPEVIEFVDRNTEPLTIENIVGYDPIKTGEDFSVLLTLNSHEELAKFVGFDGDMQEGFVKTFFQQLFNIVKQTISTITSLGTPIVFHQYGEIKIIAGPYCAAIDSVISHNDTLAKYIKDDTANFNLDSKDYFEWIVCNNGFVDLRPQATVTTAKSHKNGLKGEVKVTKSIDEFRGRIIDIQEENNRRSTTYGYYTTSGTVAFIGRLVGLNEQLRSFDISLGTFNNWKALFPVDSNLHHPVIPGLIEAMRMYSEGLGKVTGFELLYPGFGYYKN
;
A
#
# COMPACT_ATOMS: atom_id res chain seq x y z
N MET A 1 43.40 26.00 -16.95
CA MET A 1 42.01 25.58 -16.65
C MET A 1 41.62 26.20 -15.32
N LYS A 2 40.50 26.92 -15.23
CA LYS A 2 39.95 27.29 -13.92
C LYS A 2 39.41 26.02 -13.28
N GLU A 3 39.88 25.73 -12.07
CA GLU A 3 39.40 24.60 -11.27
C GLU A 3 37.90 24.80 -11.02
N ILE A 4 37.06 23.93 -11.58
CA ILE A 4 35.62 23.97 -11.35
C ILE A 4 35.40 23.45 -9.93
N ASN A 5 35.02 24.33 -9.02
CA ASN A 5 34.70 23.94 -7.65
C ASN A 5 33.33 23.25 -7.62
N PHE A 6 33.35 21.91 -7.60
CA PHE A 6 32.14 21.09 -7.52
C PHE A 6 31.49 21.08 -6.13
N SER A 7 32.08 21.73 -5.12
CA SER A 7 31.53 21.69 -3.76
C SER A 7 30.08 22.15 -3.74
N LYS A 8 29.73 23.24 -4.44
CA LYS A 8 28.36 23.77 -4.50
C LYS A 8 27.28 22.80 -5.03
N PHE A 9 27.67 21.66 -5.63
CA PHE A 9 26.75 20.67 -6.18
C PHE A 9 26.58 19.42 -5.31
N LYS A 10 27.30 19.32 -4.17
CA LYS A 10 27.26 18.17 -3.27
C LYS A 10 26.96 18.62 -1.83
N ASN A 11 26.15 17.84 -1.12
CA ASN A 11 25.93 18.01 0.31
C ASN A 11 27.22 17.74 1.12
N GLU A 12 27.34 18.38 2.29
CA GLU A 12 28.39 18.14 3.26
C GLU A 12 28.34 16.68 3.76
N SER A 13 29.50 16.10 4.06
CA SER A 13 29.55 14.75 4.62
C SER A 13 29.03 14.75 6.06
N TYR A 14 27.96 14.00 6.32
CA TYR A 14 27.39 13.84 7.66
C TYR A 14 28.42 13.40 8.70
N PHE A 15 29.23 12.38 8.40
CA PHE A 15 30.28 11.91 9.31
C PHE A 15 31.36 12.95 9.59
N GLN A 16 31.72 13.78 8.60
CA GLN A 16 32.68 14.86 8.83
C GLN A 16 32.07 15.93 9.74
N LYS A 17 30.80 16.30 9.55
CA LYS A 17 30.09 17.24 10.42
C LYS A 17 29.96 16.71 11.85
N LEU A 18 29.68 15.41 12.02
CA LEU A 18 29.68 14.76 13.32
C LEU A 18 31.07 14.80 13.99
N LYS A 19 32.17 14.59 13.24
CA LYS A 19 33.53 14.74 13.78
C LYS A 19 33.85 16.17 14.20
N VAL A 20 33.42 17.16 13.41
CA VAL A 20 33.57 18.58 13.74
C VAL A 20 32.80 18.92 15.00
N LEU A 21 31.54 18.47 15.10
CA LEU A 21 30.73 18.63 16.31
C LEU A 21 31.36 17.92 17.51
N ALA A 22 31.81 16.67 17.36
CA ALA A 22 32.49 15.94 18.43
C ALA A 22 33.75 16.66 18.91
N SER A 23 34.44 17.40 18.04
CA SER A 23 35.63 18.16 18.41
C SER A 23 35.30 19.40 19.28
N SER A 24 34.08 19.94 19.19
CA SER A 24 33.66 21.08 20.02
C SER A 24 33.43 20.69 21.48
N SER A 25 33.14 21.69 22.31
CA SER A 25 32.70 21.46 23.69
C SER A 25 31.30 20.81 23.70
N PRO A 26 31.00 19.93 24.67
CA PRO A 26 29.66 19.40 24.88
C PRO A 26 28.66 20.54 25.01
N LYS A 27 27.52 20.42 24.31
CA LYS A 27 26.40 21.35 24.48
C LYS A 27 25.53 20.92 25.65
N GLU A 28 25.08 21.86 26.46
CA GLU A 28 24.06 21.62 27.49
C GLU A 28 22.66 21.67 26.86
N ASN A 29 21.68 21.00 27.48
CA ASN A 29 20.26 21.06 27.13
C ASN A 29 19.92 20.71 25.68
N MET A 30 20.57 19.67 25.13
CA MET A 30 20.24 19.14 23.80
C MET A 30 18.91 18.36 23.85
N VAL A 31 17.80 19.09 23.69
CA VAL A 31 16.45 18.53 23.75
C VAL A 31 15.76 18.61 22.39
N TYR A 32 15.18 17.49 21.96
CA TYR A 32 14.47 17.35 20.70
C TYR A 32 13.03 16.91 20.95
N ALA A 33 12.09 17.36 20.12
CA ALA A 33 10.70 16.90 20.15
C ALA A 33 10.29 16.27 18.82
N PHE A 34 9.60 15.13 18.87
CA PHE A 34 9.10 14.40 17.71
C PHE A 34 7.61 14.15 17.86
N PHE A 35 6.80 14.91 17.13
CA PHE A 35 5.37 14.64 17.01
C PHE A 35 5.13 13.53 16.00
N GLY A 36 4.46 12.44 16.40
CA GLY A 36 4.38 11.22 15.56
C GLY A 36 5.75 10.54 15.39
N GLY A 37 6.62 10.69 16.39
CA GLY A 37 7.98 10.14 16.39
C GLY A 37 8.06 8.63 16.57
N THR A 38 6.94 7.91 16.60
CA THR A 38 6.87 6.45 16.49
C THR A 38 6.65 5.95 15.06
N GLY A 39 6.31 6.85 14.12
CA GLY A 39 6.06 6.52 12.71
C GLY A 39 7.34 6.33 11.88
N ALA A 40 7.18 5.98 10.59
CA ALA A 40 8.27 5.64 9.67
C ALA A 40 9.42 6.67 9.66
N VAL A 41 9.11 7.90 9.25
CA VAL A 41 10.12 8.97 9.08
C VAL A 41 10.49 9.59 10.42
N GLY A 42 9.52 9.95 11.25
CA GLY A 42 9.76 10.57 12.56
C GLY A 42 10.57 9.67 13.51
N GLY A 43 10.21 8.40 13.60
CA GLY A 43 10.91 7.42 14.43
C GLY A 43 12.29 7.05 13.89
N GLN A 44 12.45 6.97 12.57
CA GLN A 44 13.77 6.77 11.99
C GLN A 44 14.68 7.99 12.20
N THR A 45 14.13 9.21 12.15
CA THR A 45 14.87 10.46 12.46
C THR A 45 15.39 10.44 13.90
N ALA A 46 14.54 10.02 14.85
CA ALA A 46 14.96 9.87 16.25
C ALA A 46 16.08 8.82 16.40
N ILE A 47 15.97 7.67 15.72
CA ILE A 47 17.02 6.63 15.70
C ILE A 47 18.35 7.18 15.17
N GLU A 48 18.33 7.94 14.08
CA GLU A 48 19.55 8.51 13.50
C GLU A 48 20.21 9.55 14.41
N ILE A 49 19.42 10.35 15.13
CA ILE A 49 19.96 11.29 16.12
C ILE A 49 20.60 10.52 17.30
N ILE A 50 19.99 9.43 17.77
CA ILE A 50 20.60 8.58 18.81
C ILE A 50 21.93 8.00 18.32
N GLN A 51 21.98 7.50 17.08
CA GLN A 51 23.21 6.97 16.47
C GLN A 51 24.29 8.04 16.32
N ALA A 52 23.92 9.27 15.97
CA ALA A 52 24.82 10.40 15.90
C ALA A 52 25.49 10.68 17.26
N PHE A 53 24.73 10.66 18.36
CA PHE A 53 25.30 10.85 19.70
C PHE A 53 26.20 9.70 20.13
N GLU A 54 25.85 8.44 19.85
CA GLU A 54 26.75 7.31 20.10
C GLU A 54 28.08 7.47 19.34
N PHE A 55 28.02 7.93 18.08
CA PHE A 55 29.22 8.21 17.28
C PHE A 55 30.05 9.37 17.86
N ILE A 56 29.42 10.49 18.20
CA ILE A 56 30.08 11.67 18.79
C ILE A 56 30.84 11.29 20.06
N VAL A 57 30.19 10.55 20.97
CA VAL A 57 30.78 10.13 22.25
C VAL A 57 31.88 9.08 22.05
N SER A 58 31.79 8.27 20.99
CA SER A 58 32.88 7.35 20.62
C SER A 58 34.16 8.09 20.20
N ILE A 59 34.04 9.30 19.65
CA ILE A 59 35.18 10.16 19.28
C ILE A 59 35.68 10.95 20.49
N LYS A 60 34.78 11.58 21.22
CA LYS A 60 35.12 12.42 22.39
C LYS A 60 34.22 12.06 23.58
N PRO A 61 34.70 11.22 24.52
CA PRO A 61 33.89 10.72 25.63
C PRO A 61 33.23 11.81 26.50
N GLN A 62 33.82 12.99 26.60
CA GLN A 62 33.26 14.13 27.36
C GLN A 62 31.84 14.54 26.90
N TRP A 63 31.46 14.22 25.66
CA TRP A 63 30.11 14.47 25.16
C TRP A 63 29.03 13.64 25.88
N SER A 64 29.38 12.61 26.65
CA SER A 64 28.42 11.92 27.52
C SER A 64 27.80 12.83 28.59
N LEU A 65 28.42 13.99 28.86
CA LEU A 65 27.89 15.01 29.77
C LEU A 65 26.70 15.76 29.18
N SER A 66 26.57 15.82 27.86
CA SER A 66 25.44 16.49 27.18
C SER A 66 24.09 15.86 27.46
N LYS A 67 24.06 14.55 27.79
CA LYS A 67 22.85 13.76 28.11
C LYS A 67 21.62 14.17 27.30
N PRO A 68 21.66 14.01 25.96
CA PRO A 68 20.59 14.47 25.09
C PRO A 68 19.25 13.81 25.46
N LEU A 69 18.17 14.59 25.32
CA LEU A 69 16.81 14.20 25.67
C LEU A 69 15.91 14.25 24.44
N LEU A 70 15.22 13.16 24.14
CA LEU A 70 14.28 13.07 23.03
C LEU A 70 12.87 12.88 23.58
N TYR A 71 12.02 13.89 23.43
CA TYR A 71 10.58 13.82 23.65
C TYR A 71 9.92 13.26 22.40
N ILE A 72 9.34 12.06 22.48
CA ILE A 72 8.80 11.32 21.33
C ILE A 72 7.34 10.99 21.59
N THR A 73 6.45 11.35 20.67
CA THR A 73 5.03 11.01 20.79
C THR A 73 4.59 9.91 19.82
N GLY A 74 3.71 9.03 20.29
CA GLY A 74 2.99 8.05 19.46
C GLY A 74 1.47 8.22 19.55
N ILE A 75 0.72 7.73 18.55
CA ILE A 75 -0.74 7.92 18.49
C ILE A 75 -1.45 7.13 19.59
N ASP A 76 -0.97 5.90 19.84
CA ASP A 76 -1.53 4.99 20.82
C ASP A 76 -0.45 4.13 21.51
N GLU A 77 -0.88 3.36 22.50
CA GLU A 77 -0.02 2.46 23.28
C GLU A 77 0.65 1.39 22.42
N GLU A 78 -0.04 0.91 21.38
CA GLU A 78 0.46 -0.14 20.51
C GLU A 78 1.63 0.39 19.66
N GLU A 79 1.52 1.61 19.14
CA GLU A 79 2.61 2.29 18.45
C GLU A 79 3.82 2.53 19.34
N ILE A 80 3.60 3.03 20.57
CA ILE A 80 4.67 3.28 21.53
C ILE A 80 5.39 1.97 21.87
N TYR A 81 4.64 0.90 22.15
CA TYR A 81 5.20 -0.43 22.44
C TYR A 81 6.02 -0.98 21.26
N ARG A 82 5.50 -0.85 20.03
CA ARG A 82 6.22 -1.25 18.80
C ARG A 82 7.51 -0.48 18.63
N PHE A 83 7.47 0.85 18.81
CA PHE A 83 8.66 1.68 18.65
C PHE A 83 9.71 1.39 19.72
N LYS A 84 9.29 1.17 20.98
CA LYS A 84 10.17 0.68 22.06
C LYS A 84 10.84 -0.64 21.67
N THR A 85 10.09 -1.58 21.11
CA THR A 85 10.64 -2.86 20.61
C THR A 85 11.66 -2.64 19.48
N LYS A 86 11.39 -1.72 18.55
CA LYS A 86 12.34 -1.33 17.49
C LYS A 86 13.62 -0.73 18.07
N LEU A 87 13.52 0.17 19.05
CA LEU A 87 14.67 0.75 19.76
C LEU A 87 15.50 -0.31 20.48
N HIS A 88 14.86 -1.24 21.20
CA HIS A 88 15.58 -2.34 21.82
C HIS A 88 16.33 -3.16 20.77
N LYS A 89 15.69 -3.57 19.67
CA LYS A 89 16.37 -4.33 18.61
C LYS A 89 17.53 -3.56 17.97
N ALA A 90 17.36 -2.27 17.69
CA ALA A 90 18.37 -1.44 17.05
C ALA A 90 19.60 -1.17 17.95
N PHE A 91 19.39 -1.09 19.27
CA PHE A 91 20.42 -0.71 20.24
C PHE A 91 20.69 -1.78 21.31
N TYR A 92 20.29 -3.04 21.09
CA TYR A 92 20.75 -4.15 21.92
C TYR A 92 22.17 -4.54 21.52
N SER A 93 23.05 -4.76 22.49
CA SER A 93 24.42 -5.25 22.24
C SER A 93 24.55 -6.68 22.76
N ASN A 94 25.46 -7.47 22.16
CA ASN A 94 25.79 -8.81 22.65
C ASN A 94 26.34 -8.81 24.10
N SER A 95 26.79 -7.66 24.60
CA SER A 95 27.18 -7.42 26.00
C SER A 95 26.00 -7.15 26.95
N GLY A 96 24.75 -7.25 26.49
CA GLY A 96 23.55 -7.06 27.33
C GLY A 96 23.16 -5.60 27.61
N HIS A 97 23.86 -4.63 27.01
CA HIS A 97 23.62 -3.20 27.21
C HIS A 97 22.76 -2.59 26.09
N GLY A 98 21.57 -2.11 26.44
CA GLY A 98 20.61 -1.43 25.56
C GLY A 98 19.79 -0.38 26.33
N PHE A 99 18.58 -0.07 25.88
CA PHE A 99 17.68 0.80 26.63
C PHE A 99 17.22 0.12 27.92
N GLU A 100 17.27 0.84 29.04
CA GLU A 100 16.66 0.46 30.32
C GLU A 100 15.48 1.40 30.59
N GLN A 101 14.34 0.83 30.97
CA GLN A 101 13.20 1.61 31.40
C GLN A 101 13.37 2.04 32.85
N ILE A 102 13.23 3.34 33.10
CA ILE A 102 13.41 3.95 34.42
C ILE A 102 12.08 4.34 35.04
N SER A 103 11.08 4.67 34.22
CA SER A 103 9.72 4.93 34.68
C SER A 103 8.71 4.52 33.63
N GLU A 104 7.54 4.09 34.08
CA GLU A 104 6.36 3.85 33.27
C GLU A 104 5.14 4.29 34.08
N LEU A 105 4.35 5.19 33.50
CA LEU A 105 3.14 5.71 34.12
C LEU A 105 2.04 5.79 33.05
N GLY A 106 1.15 4.79 33.03
CA GLY A 106 0.18 4.66 31.96
C GLY A 106 0.88 4.51 30.61
N ASN A 107 0.70 5.49 29.74
CA ASN A 107 1.16 5.45 28.34
C ASN A 107 2.51 6.16 28.13
N ASP A 108 3.06 6.69 29.22
CA ASP A 108 4.31 7.43 29.21
C ASP A 108 5.43 6.55 29.74
N ALA A 109 6.56 6.52 29.04
CA ALA A 109 7.73 5.71 29.42
C ALA A 109 9.03 6.50 29.27
N THR A 110 9.90 6.42 30.27
CA THR A 110 11.24 6.98 30.19
C THR A 110 12.26 5.86 30.02
N LEU A 111 13.02 5.92 28.94
CA LEU A 111 14.08 4.98 28.61
C LEU A 111 15.43 5.70 28.64
N ILE A 112 16.45 5.08 29.24
CA ILE A 112 17.83 5.56 29.11
C ILE A 112 18.67 4.50 28.42
N LEU A 113 19.42 4.93 27.41
CA LEU A 113 20.37 4.07 26.74
C LEU A 113 21.56 3.80 27.67
N LYS A 114 21.68 2.56 28.18
CA LYS A 114 22.83 2.13 29.00
C LYS A 114 24.07 1.87 28.15
N ARG A 115 24.43 2.83 27.29
CA ARG A 115 25.65 2.84 26.50
C ARG A 115 26.38 4.15 26.73
N LYS A 116 27.42 4.43 25.94
CA LYS A 116 28.35 5.54 26.17
C LYS A 116 27.64 6.90 26.13
N SER A 117 26.66 7.09 25.25
CA SER A 117 25.97 8.37 25.09
C SER A 117 25.01 8.73 26.22
N GLY A 118 24.45 7.75 26.93
CA GLY A 118 23.46 8.01 27.99
C GLY A 118 22.20 8.75 27.51
N VAL A 119 21.84 8.63 26.22
CA VAL A 119 20.66 9.29 25.64
C VAL A 119 19.41 8.91 26.44
N THR A 120 18.61 9.92 26.77
CA THR A 120 17.31 9.74 27.44
C THR A 120 16.20 9.92 26.41
N ILE A 121 15.23 9.01 26.43
CA ILE A 121 14.02 9.07 25.60
C ILE A 121 12.82 9.11 26.52
N GLU A 122 11.94 10.06 26.28
CA GLU A 122 10.64 10.16 26.93
C GLU A 122 9.56 9.91 25.88
N LEU A 123 8.93 8.74 25.97
CA LEU A 123 7.83 8.32 25.13
C LEU A 123 6.52 8.80 25.78
N HIS A 124 5.68 9.44 24.99
CA HIS A 124 4.37 9.93 25.42
C HIS A 124 3.29 9.57 24.41
N LYS A 125 2.06 9.41 24.89
CA LYS A 125 0.92 9.45 23.97
C LYS A 125 0.75 10.87 23.43
N LEU A 126 0.44 11.01 22.14
CA LEU A 126 0.13 12.30 21.54
C LEU A 126 -1.18 12.85 22.14
N VAL A 127 -1.08 13.86 23.00
CA VAL A 127 -2.24 14.55 23.61
C VAL A 127 -2.62 15.83 22.85
N ALA A 128 -1.99 16.09 21.71
CA ALA A 128 -2.32 17.22 20.85
C ALA A 128 -3.66 16.97 20.13
N GLU A 129 -4.78 17.28 20.80
CA GLU A 129 -6.14 17.16 20.25
C GLU A 129 -6.57 18.46 19.58
N PRO A 130 -6.64 18.51 18.24
CA PRO A 130 -7.13 19.68 17.53
C PRO A 130 -8.66 19.76 17.68
N LYS A 131 -9.18 20.95 18.01
CA LYS A 131 -10.61 21.21 18.24
C LYS A 131 -11.01 22.52 17.61
N PHE A 132 -12.22 22.59 17.06
CA PHE A 132 -12.80 23.87 16.67
C PHE A 132 -12.97 24.76 17.90
N ILE A 133 -12.55 26.02 17.78
CA ILE A 133 -12.77 27.06 18.80
C ILE A 133 -13.99 27.94 18.48
N ILE A 134 -14.66 27.64 17.37
CA ILE A 134 -15.89 28.30 16.92
C ILE A 134 -16.99 27.24 16.76
N ASP A 135 -18.25 27.64 16.92
CA ASP A 135 -19.38 26.78 16.60
C ASP A 135 -19.60 26.75 15.08
N LEU A 136 -19.31 25.60 14.45
CA LEU A 136 -19.50 25.41 13.01
C LEU A 136 -20.96 25.55 12.57
N LYS A 137 -21.92 25.18 13.43
CA LYS A 137 -23.34 25.26 13.11
C LYS A 137 -23.77 26.71 13.05
N GLU A 138 -23.36 27.54 14.01
CA GLU A 138 -23.59 28.99 13.97
C GLU A 138 -22.85 29.69 12.82
N LEU A 139 -21.70 29.15 12.42
CA LEU A 139 -20.94 29.65 11.28
C LEU A 139 -21.71 29.45 9.97
N ILE A 140 -22.35 28.29 9.78
CA ILE A 140 -22.96 27.87 8.51
C ILE A 140 -24.45 28.21 8.43
N GLN A 141 -25.20 28.05 9.52
CA GLN A 141 -26.65 28.10 9.53
C GLN A 141 -27.18 29.47 9.10
N GLY A 142 -28.02 29.48 8.05
CA GLY A 142 -28.70 30.69 7.57
C GLY A 142 -27.81 31.71 6.86
N LYS A 143 -26.54 31.37 6.56
CA LYS A 143 -25.60 32.24 5.83
C LYS A 143 -25.36 31.75 4.41
N THR A 144 -25.09 32.69 3.51
CA THR A 144 -24.61 32.43 2.15
C THR A 144 -23.14 32.01 2.14
N ILE A 145 -22.67 31.37 1.06
CA ILE A 145 -21.25 30.98 0.92
C ILE A 145 -20.32 32.19 1.10
N GLU A 146 -20.68 33.34 0.54
CA GLU A 146 -19.85 34.55 0.58
C GLU A 146 -19.77 35.16 1.98
N GLU A 147 -20.84 35.08 2.76
CA GLU A 147 -20.82 35.44 4.18
C GLU A 147 -19.94 34.48 4.99
N ILE A 148 -20.06 33.16 4.73
CA ILE A 148 -19.21 32.15 5.37
C ILE A 148 -17.74 32.39 5.04
N LYS A 149 -17.38 32.57 3.76
CA LYS A 149 -16.01 32.88 3.33
C LYS A 149 -15.48 34.13 4.02
N THR A 150 -16.28 35.18 4.11
CA THR A 150 -15.87 36.43 4.77
C THR A 150 -15.58 36.22 6.24
N VAL A 151 -16.45 35.52 6.97
CA VAL A 151 -16.24 35.21 8.39
C VAL A 151 -15.04 34.30 8.59
N VAL A 152 -14.92 33.21 7.81
CA VAL A 152 -13.81 32.25 7.92
C VAL A 152 -12.46 32.92 7.61
N ASN A 153 -12.39 33.74 6.57
CA ASN A 153 -11.15 34.41 6.18
C ASN A 153 -10.73 35.50 7.17
N SER A 154 -11.68 36.23 7.75
CA SER A 154 -11.40 37.26 8.75
C SER A 154 -11.08 36.71 10.15
N THR A 155 -11.45 35.46 10.43
CA THR A 155 -11.11 34.83 11.71
C THR A 155 -9.62 34.45 11.75
N PRO A 156 -8.84 34.80 12.80
CA PRO A 156 -7.41 34.50 12.84
C PRO A 156 -7.09 32.99 12.82
N SER A 157 -7.84 32.21 13.61
CA SER A 157 -7.80 30.74 13.61
C SER A 157 -9.18 30.20 13.97
N ILE A 158 -9.54 29.04 13.42
CA ILE A 158 -10.78 28.33 13.75
C ILE A 158 -10.53 27.07 14.59
N ILE A 159 -9.26 26.74 14.82
CA ILE A 159 -8.83 25.66 15.71
C ILE A 159 -7.91 26.19 16.82
N ASN A 160 -7.77 25.42 17.90
CA ASN A 160 -6.76 25.65 18.94
C ASN A 160 -5.32 25.39 18.41
N SER A 161 -4.31 25.70 19.24
CA SER A 161 -2.88 25.41 18.98
C SER A 161 -2.39 24.19 19.78
N PRO A 162 -2.85 22.97 19.45
CA PRO A 162 -2.61 21.79 20.28
C PRO A 162 -1.13 21.40 20.41
N PHE A 163 -0.29 21.67 19.39
CA PHE A 163 1.12 21.30 19.42
C PHE A 163 1.94 22.27 20.26
N GLU A 164 1.77 23.58 20.06
CA GLU A 164 2.42 24.63 20.85
C GLU A 164 2.05 24.50 22.33
N SER A 165 0.76 24.34 22.64
CA SER A 165 0.29 24.15 24.01
C SER A 165 0.92 22.92 24.67
N SER A 166 1.00 21.79 23.95
CA SER A 166 1.62 20.57 24.47
C SER A 166 3.09 20.77 24.85
N LEU A 167 3.88 21.49 24.03
CA LEU A 167 5.28 21.76 24.35
C LEU A 167 5.45 22.76 25.49
N LYS A 168 4.59 23.79 25.58
CA LYS A 168 4.58 24.74 26.71
C LYS A 168 4.31 24.04 28.04
N ASP A 169 3.33 23.15 28.06
CA ASP A 169 3.01 22.35 29.23
C ASP A 169 4.20 21.44 29.62
N TYR A 170 4.87 20.85 28.64
CA TYR A 170 6.06 20.03 28.87
C TYR A 170 7.22 20.85 29.45
N ILE A 171 7.52 22.03 28.88
CA ILE A 171 8.52 22.98 29.37
C ILE A 171 8.25 23.34 30.84
N ALA A 172 6.99 23.69 31.15
CA ALA A 172 6.57 24.04 32.50
C ALA A 172 6.73 22.85 33.48
N LYS A 173 6.30 21.65 33.08
CA LYS A 173 6.43 20.42 33.89
C LYS A 173 7.89 20.06 34.17
N LYS A 174 8.78 20.20 33.18
CA LYS A 174 10.22 19.95 33.32
C LYS A 174 10.97 21.08 34.03
N LYS A 175 10.32 22.22 34.27
CA LYS A 175 10.92 23.42 34.85
C LYS A 175 12.14 23.88 34.05
N PHE A 176 12.07 23.78 32.74
CA PHE A 176 13.10 24.40 31.89
C PHE A 176 13.04 25.93 32.05
N GLY A 177 14.18 26.58 31.89
CA GLY A 177 14.29 28.04 32.04
C GLY A 177 13.43 28.80 31.03
N ALA A 178 13.17 30.07 31.31
CA ALA A 178 12.34 30.92 30.44
C ALA A 178 12.91 31.09 29.02
N ASP A 179 14.24 31.02 28.87
CA ASP A 179 14.94 31.13 27.59
C ASP A 179 15.18 29.76 26.90
N PHE A 180 14.58 28.69 27.42
CA PHE A 180 14.76 27.36 26.86
C PHE A 180 14.15 27.27 25.45
N LYS A 181 14.91 26.66 24.54
CA LYS A 181 14.44 26.24 23.23
C LYS A 181 14.79 24.79 22.95
N PHE A 182 13.89 24.09 22.28
CA PHE A 182 14.21 22.81 21.67
C PHE A 182 15.22 23.02 20.53
N GLN A 183 16.20 22.14 20.43
CA GLN A 183 17.18 22.18 19.35
C GLN A 183 16.51 21.97 17.98
N ALA A 184 15.52 21.06 17.94
CA ALA A 184 14.61 20.91 16.80
C ALA A 184 13.29 20.28 17.25
N VAL A 185 12.22 20.63 16.56
CA VAL A 185 10.91 19.97 16.63
C VAL A 185 10.62 19.35 15.27
N VAL A 186 10.45 18.03 15.23
CA VAL A 186 10.15 17.29 14.02
C VAL A 186 8.70 16.82 14.07
N SER A 187 7.92 17.13 13.03
CA SER A 187 6.58 16.59 12.85
C SER A 187 6.62 15.48 11.80
N GLY A 188 6.38 14.24 12.23
CA GLY A 188 6.17 13.07 11.38
C GLY A 188 4.70 12.77 11.08
N ILE A 189 3.79 13.68 11.43
CA ILE A 189 2.33 13.47 11.32
C ILE A 189 1.86 13.94 9.94
N PRO A 190 1.06 13.13 9.19
CA PRO A 190 0.45 13.58 7.95
C PRO A 190 -0.74 14.51 8.23
N ILE A 191 -0.47 15.79 8.51
CA ILE A 191 -1.48 16.81 8.86
C ILE A 191 -2.63 16.91 7.83
N PRO A 192 -2.42 16.83 6.50
CA PRO A 192 -3.52 16.79 5.54
C PRO A 192 -4.48 15.63 5.74
N SER A 193 -3.97 14.45 6.08
CA SER A 193 -4.80 13.28 6.40
C SER A 193 -5.62 13.53 7.67
N VAL A 194 -5.02 14.13 8.70
CA VAL A 194 -5.75 14.51 9.92
C VAL A 194 -6.88 15.48 9.60
N ALA A 195 -6.62 16.51 8.78
CA ALA A 195 -7.63 17.44 8.33
C ALA A 195 -8.78 16.75 7.57
N ALA A 196 -8.45 15.93 6.58
CA ALA A 196 -9.43 15.24 5.75
C ALA A 196 -10.25 14.18 6.49
N TYR A 197 -9.70 13.49 7.52
CA TYR A 197 -10.42 12.42 8.20
C TYR A 197 -11.15 12.87 9.47
N HIS A 198 -10.55 13.75 10.27
CA HIS A 198 -11.18 14.21 11.50
C HIS A 198 -12.17 15.35 11.24
N PHE A 199 -11.74 16.38 10.49
CA PHE A 199 -12.53 17.59 10.35
C PHE A 199 -13.59 17.51 9.26
N SER A 200 -13.31 16.89 8.10
CA SER A 200 -14.35 16.71 7.07
C SER A 200 -15.56 15.96 7.60
N ARG A 201 -15.41 14.96 8.50
CA ARG A 201 -16.56 14.26 9.08
C ARG A 201 -17.43 15.16 9.96
N GLU A 202 -16.80 16.05 10.73
CA GLU A 202 -17.53 17.02 11.57
C GLU A 202 -18.22 18.08 10.69
N ILE A 203 -17.53 18.56 9.65
CA ILE A 203 -18.09 19.49 8.67
C ILE A 203 -19.27 18.86 7.93
N ASP A 204 -19.11 17.64 7.42
CA ASP A 204 -20.15 16.86 6.74
C ASP A 204 -21.39 16.69 7.61
N LYS A 205 -21.20 16.39 8.90
CA LYS A 205 -22.31 16.24 9.85
C LYS A 205 -23.09 17.56 9.98
N VAL A 206 -22.40 18.69 10.10
CA VAL A 206 -23.04 20.01 10.19
C VAL A 206 -23.73 20.41 8.89
N LEU A 207 -23.14 20.09 7.73
CA LEU A 207 -23.74 20.33 6.42
C LEU A 207 -25.04 19.53 6.23
N VAL A 208 -25.09 18.28 6.71
CA VAL A 208 -26.32 17.47 6.70
C VAL A 208 -27.38 18.03 7.65
N GLU A 209 -26.99 18.49 8.84
CA GLU A 209 -27.91 19.05 9.84
C GLU A 209 -28.50 20.41 9.45
N THR A 210 -27.90 21.12 8.50
CA THR A 210 -28.32 22.47 8.06
C THR A 210 -29.17 22.46 6.78
N ASP A 211 -29.59 21.27 6.31
CA ASP A 211 -30.46 21.02 5.14
C ASP A 211 -29.91 21.59 3.81
N LEU A 212 -28.60 21.89 3.78
CA LEU A 212 -27.85 22.20 2.57
C LEU A 212 -27.64 20.89 1.79
N LYS A 213 -28.60 20.50 0.95
CA LYS A 213 -28.56 19.27 0.13
C LYS A 213 -27.26 19.15 -0.67
N LYS A 214 -26.77 17.91 -0.81
CA LYS A 214 -25.60 17.49 -1.62
C LYS A 214 -25.63 18.04 -3.06
N ASN A 215 -25.13 19.26 -3.26
CA ASN A 215 -24.79 19.90 -4.54
C ASN A 215 -23.37 20.47 -4.45
N ASP A 216 -22.79 20.91 -5.57
CA ASP A 216 -21.41 21.46 -5.65
C ASP A 216 -21.12 22.61 -4.66
N VAL A 217 -22.16 23.35 -4.24
CA VAL A 217 -22.17 24.38 -3.20
C VAL A 217 -21.58 23.89 -1.86
N ASN A 218 -21.79 22.62 -1.50
CA ASN A 218 -21.31 22.04 -0.23
C ASN A 218 -19.80 21.81 -0.22
N LYS A 219 -19.23 21.35 -1.35
CA LYS A 219 -17.79 21.11 -1.50
C LYS A 219 -16.99 22.40 -1.39
N GLU A 220 -17.55 23.52 -1.84
CA GLU A 220 -16.88 24.82 -1.74
C GLU A 220 -16.79 25.31 -0.29
N ILE A 221 -17.87 25.18 0.49
CA ILE A 221 -17.88 25.49 1.92
C ILE A 221 -16.89 24.59 2.67
N GLU A 222 -16.93 23.28 2.41
CA GLU A 222 -16.00 22.31 3.01
C GLU A 222 -14.55 22.70 2.73
N ARG A 223 -14.20 23.03 1.48
CA ARG A 223 -12.85 23.47 1.11
C ARG A 223 -12.43 24.73 1.84
N VAL A 224 -13.30 25.74 1.95
CA VAL A 224 -12.98 27.00 2.64
C VAL A 224 -12.65 26.74 4.11
N ILE A 225 -13.47 25.93 4.80
CA ILE A 225 -13.24 25.58 6.20
C ILE A 225 -11.97 24.74 6.35
N ASN A 226 -11.78 23.71 5.52
CA ASN A 226 -10.60 22.85 5.55
C ASN A 226 -9.30 23.62 5.32
N ILE A 227 -9.26 24.55 4.36
CA ILE A 227 -8.09 25.42 4.14
C ILE A 227 -7.78 26.23 5.40
N LYS A 228 -8.82 26.74 6.08
CA LYS A 228 -8.62 27.51 7.32
C LYS A 228 -8.16 26.66 8.50
N VAL A 229 -8.64 25.42 8.61
CA VAL A 229 -8.11 24.43 9.57
C VAL A 229 -6.63 24.18 9.30
N LEU A 230 -6.24 23.94 8.05
CA LEU A 230 -4.85 23.74 7.65
C LEU A 230 -3.97 24.97 7.97
N GLN A 231 -4.50 26.18 7.76
CA GLN A 231 -3.83 27.41 8.16
C GLN A 231 -3.63 27.48 9.69
N GLY A 232 -4.62 27.06 10.48
CA GLY A 232 -4.50 26.96 11.94
C GLY A 232 -3.34 26.05 12.37
N PHE A 233 -3.20 24.88 11.75
CA PHE A 233 -2.08 23.97 12.00
C PHE A 233 -0.73 24.57 11.59
N ALA A 234 -0.66 25.24 10.44
CA ALA A 234 0.54 25.93 9.99
C ALA A 234 0.97 27.01 11.00
N ASN A 235 0.03 27.82 11.45
CA ASN A 235 0.26 28.86 12.45
C ASN A 235 0.75 28.29 13.78
N ASP A 236 0.21 27.16 14.25
CA ASP A 236 0.64 26.45 15.46
C ASP A 236 2.14 26.10 15.38
N PHE A 237 2.57 25.41 14.31
CA PHE A 237 3.99 25.12 14.08
C PHE A 237 4.85 26.39 13.88
N GLY A 238 4.28 27.44 13.27
CA GLY A 238 4.92 28.75 13.15
C GLY A 238 5.21 29.39 14.51
N GLN A 239 4.28 29.29 15.47
CA GLN A 239 4.52 29.78 16.83
C GLN A 239 5.60 28.97 17.54
N ILE A 240 5.66 27.65 17.32
CA ILE A 240 6.75 26.80 17.82
C ILE A 240 8.10 27.29 17.28
N LYS A 241 8.22 27.51 15.97
CA LYS A 241 9.45 28.00 15.34
C LYS A 241 9.87 29.38 15.87
N LYS A 242 8.90 30.26 16.14
CA LYS A 242 9.19 31.61 16.62
C LYS A 242 9.67 31.61 18.08
N ASN A 243 8.98 30.85 18.94
CA ASN A 243 9.08 31.05 20.39
C ASN A 243 9.69 29.86 21.15
N ILE A 244 9.61 28.63 20.63
CA ILE A 244 9.84 27.39 21.40
C ILE A 244 11.01 26.57 20.88
N ALA A 245 11.35 26.66 19.58
CA ALA A 245 12.37 25.81 18.97
C ALA A 245 13.31 26.61 18.05
N ASP A 246 14.55 26.15 17.93
CA ASP A 246 15.51 26.71 16.97
C ASP A 246 15.17 26.28 15.54
N GLU A 247 14.71 25.05 15.36
CA GLU A 247 14.28 24.50 14.08
C GLU A 247 12.95 23.75 14.19
N VAL A 248 12.13 23.86 13.14
CA VAL A 248 10.89 23.09 12.99
C VAL A 248 10.92 22.44 11.61
N LEU A 249 10.89 21.11 11.59
CA LEU A 249 10.98 20.30 10.39
C LEU A 249 9.70 19.48 10.25
N ILE A 250 9.08 19.53 9.07
CA ILE A 250 7.84 18.82 8.79
C ILE A 250 8.12 17.73 7.74
N ALA A 251 7.89 16.47 8.09
CA ALA A 251 7.78 15.41 7.11
C ALA A 251 6.36 15.42 6.54
N HIS A 252 6.24 15.91 5.32
CA HIS A 252 4.96 16.13 4.65
C HIS A 252 4.76 15.08 3.56
N THR A 253 3.74 14.23 3.71
CA THR A 253 3.35 13.31 2.64
C THR A 253 2.38 14.03 1.71
N THR A 254 2.76 14.19 0.45
CA THR A 254 1.76 14.36 -0.59
C THR A 254 1.31 12.95 -0.93
N SER A 255 0.03 12.62 -0.72
CA SER A 255 -0.59 11.31 -1.02
C SER A 255 -0.39 10.77 -2.43
N VAL A 256 0.26 11.56 -3.28
CA VAL A 256 0.28 11.41 -4.71
C VAL A 256 1.63 11.81 -5.29
N GLY A 257 2.61 12.25 -4.50
CA GLY A 257 3.85 12.75 -5.09
C GLY A 257 4.47 11.69 -6.00
N GLY A 258 4.80 12.08 -7.23
CA GLY A 258 5.25 11.15 -8.25
C GLY A 258 4.18 10.38 -9.02
N MET A 259 2.91 10.30 -8.61
CA MET A 259 1.83 9.76 -9.46
C MET A 259 1.33 10.78 -10.49
N PHE A 260 2.16 11.77 -10.87
CA PHE A 260 1.77 12.85 -11.79
C PHE A 260 2.61 12.83 -13.05
N THR A 261 1.96 13.18 -14.15
CA THR A 261 2.63 13.70 -15.35
C THR A 261 2.36 15.18 -15.46
N ILE A 262 3.30 15.93 -16.03
CA ILE A 262 3.03 17.32 -16.39
C ILE A 262 2.28 17.32 -17.72
N GLU A 263 1.03 17.76 -17.70
CA GLU A 263 0.22 17.99 -18.90
C GLU A 263 -0.12 19.47 -18.95
N ASN A 264 0.20 20.15 -20.05
CA ASN A 264 -0.07 21.59 -20.22
C ASN A 264 0.45 22.43 -19.03
N ASN A 265 1.69 22.18 -18.58
CA ASN A 265 2.33 22.80 -17.40
C ASN A 265 1.61 22.58 -16.05
N SER A 266 0.66 21.64 -15.98
CA SER A 266 -0.07 21.30 -14.76
C SER A 266 0.21 19.84 -14.36
N PRO A 267 0.39 19.53 -13.06
CA PRO A 267 0.52 18.15 -12.60
C PRO A 267 -0.84 17.44 -12.71
N VAL A 268 -0.92 16.37 -13.51
CA VAL A 268 -2.11 15.52 -13.70
C VAL A 268 -1.83 14.12 -13.17
N ILE A 269 -2.72 13.61 -12.31
CA ILE A 269 -2.53 12.30 -11.68
C ILE A 269 -2.68 11.17 -12.72
N ARG A 270 -1.60 10.44 -12.97
CA ARG A 270 -1.58 9.11 -13.61
C ARG A 270 -2.03 8.08 -12.59
N LEU A 271 -3.34 7.99 -12.42
CA LEU A 271 -3.97 7.05 -11.50
C LEU A 271 -3.86 5.62 -12.07
N GLY A 272 -2.78 4.94 -11.70
CA GLY A 272 -2.65 3.49 -11.80
C GLY A 272 -3.06 2.72 -10.54
N TYR A 273 -3.27 3.45 -9.44
CA TYR A 273 -3.25 2.91 -8.08
C TYR A 273 -4.55 3.11 -7.30
N ALA A 274 -5.49 3.85 -7.87
CA ALA A 274 -6.76 4.18 -7.24
C ALA A 274 -7.88 3.32 -7.84
N HIS A 275 -8.78 2.83 -6.98
CA HIS A 275 -10.11 2.44 -7.44
C HIS A 275 -10.72 3.65 -8.17
N SER A 276 -11.45 3.46 -9.26
CA SER A 276 -12.10 4.56 -10.01
C SER A 276 -13.00 5.46 -9.14
N ALA A 277 -13.36 5.04 -7.92
CA ALA A 277 -14.08 5.82 -6.91
C ALA A 277 -13.18 6.70 -5.99
N LEU A 278 -11.87 6.43 -5.89
CA LEU A 278 -10.90 7.15 -5.07
C LEU A 278 -10.21 8.32 -5.83
N ASP A 279 -10.50 8.47 -7.12
CA ASP A 279 -9.90 9.48 -8.00
C ASP A 279 -10.14 10.91 -7.51
N GLU A 280 -11.34 11.23 -7.02
CA GLU A 280 -11.63 12.55 -6.45
C GLU A 280 -10.95 12.75 -5.09
N GLN A 281 -10.94 11.73 -4.23
CA GLN A 281 -10.34 11.82 -2.90
C GLN A 281 -8.84 12.08 -2.96
N LEU A 282 -8.12 11.44 -3.90
CA LEU A 282 -6.69 11.68 -4.09
C LEU A 282 -6.39 13.08 -4.63
N LYS A 283 -7.25 13.60 -5.54
CA LYS A 283 -7.16 14.98 -6.02
C LYS A 283 -7.37 15.98 -4.88
N GLU A 284 -8.39 15.78 -4.03
CA GLU A 284 -8.61 16.63 -2.86
C GLU A 284 -7.43 16.55 -1.88
N LYS A 285 -6.94 15.34 -1.57
CA LYS A 285 -5.81 15.17 -0.65
C LYS A 285 -4.55 15.87 -1.17
N GLN A 286 -4.28 15.83 -2.48
CA GLN A 286 -3.19 16.60 -3.09
C GLN A 286 -3.44 18.12 -3.00
N PHE A 287 -4.64 18.58 -3.35
CA PHE A 287 -5.00 20.00 -3.28
C PHE A 287 -4.72 20.56 -1.88
N TYR A 288 -5.21 19.89 -0.83
CA TYR A 288 -4.97 20.29 0.56
C TYR A 288 -3.49 20.20 0.96
N ALA A 289 -2.75 19.19 0.50
CA ALA A 289 -1.32 19.08 0.76
C ALA A 289 -0.51 20.24 0.13
N ASN A 290 -0.89 20.67 -1.08
CA ASN A 290 -0.27 21.82 -1.75
C ASN A 290 -0.58 23.13 -1.03
N GLU A 291 -1.84 23.35 -0.63
CA GLU A 291 -2.23 24.54 0.12
C GLU A 291 -1.51 24.62 1.47
N LEU A 292 -1.39 23.50 2.20
CA LEU A 292 -0.64 23.47 3.45
C LEU A 292 0.86 23.73 3.24
N THR A 293 1.44 23.21 2.17
CA THR A 293 2.86 23.47 1.82
C THR A 293 3.13 24.96 1.66
N LYS A 294 2.26 25.67 0.94
CA LYS A 294 2.37 27.13 0.77
C LYS A 294 2.33 27.85 2.12
N LYS A 295 1.41 27.45 3.00
CA LYS A 295 1.25 28.06 4.33
C LYS A 295 2.44 27.80 5.25
N TYR A 296 3.05 26.63 5.18
CA TYR A 296 4.28 26.35 5.90
C TYR A 296 5.46 27.19 5.38
N SER A 297 5.58 27.35 4.06
CA SER A 297 6.61 28.17 3.42
C SER A 297 6.50 29.65 3.84
N GLU A 298 5.28 30.22 3.85
CA GLU A 298 5.01 31.58 4.34
C GLU A 298 5.50 31.83 5.79
N LEU A 299 5.62 30.76 6.58
CA LEU A 299 6.05 30.79 7.99
C LEU A 299 7.51 30.38 8.17
N ASN A 300 8.28 30.24 7.08
CA ASN A 300 9.68 29.82 7.08
C ASN A 300 9.92 28.49 7.81
N LEU A 301 8.98 27.55 7.63
CA LEU A 301 9.10 26.18 8.12
C LEU A 301 9.78 25.32 7.04
N LYS A 302 10.61 24.36 7.46
CA LYS A 302 11.29 23.44 6.55
C LYS A 302 10.45 22.19 6.35
N ILE A 303 10.14 21.88 5.10
CA ILE A 303 9.15 20.87 4.72
C ILE A 303 9.83 19.86 3.81
N LEU A 304 9.97 18.63 4.30
CA LEU A 304 10.40 17.49 3.51
C LEU A 304 9.17 16.85 2.87
N ILE A 305 9.00 17.06 1.57
CA ILE A 305 7.89 16.52 0.79
C ILE A 305 8.30 15.20 0.17
N THR A 306 7.53 14.15 0.45
CA THR A 306 7.74 12.83 -0.15
C THR A 306 6.53 12.32 -0.93
N ALA A 307 6.83 11.47 -1.91
CA ALA A 307 5.99 10.88 -2.94
C ALA A 307 5.03 9.75 -2.47
N ALA A 308 4.59 9.82 -1.20
CA ALA A 308 4.12 8.70 -0.39
C ALA A 308 5.30 7.93 0.23
N ALA A 309 5.50 8.13 1.54
CA ALA A 309 6.33 7.25 2.33
C ALA A 309 5.58 5.94 2.55
N ILE A 310 5.62 5.03 1.58
CA ILE A 310 5.46 3.62 1.92
C ILE A 310 6.82 3.22 2.48
N GLY A 311 7.07 3.53 3.75
CA GLY A 311 8.18 2.94 4.49
C GLY A 311 7.79 1.53 4.92
N ILE A 312 8.71 0.57 4.87
CA ILE A 312 8.56 -0.68 5.59
C ILE A 312 8.95 -0.40 7.05
N ASP A 313 7.96 -0.15 7.89
CA ASP A 313 8.20 0.11 9.31
C ASP A 313 8.70 -1.14 10.02
N ASN A 314 8.09 -2.27 9.67
CA ASN A 314 8.35 -3.59 10.24
C ASN A 314 8.01 -4.69 9.23
N VAL A 315 8.77 -5.79 9.33
CA VAL A 315 8.41 -7.09 8.76
C VAL A 315 7.86 -7.95 9.90
N TYR A 316 6.62 -8.36 9.75
CA TYR A 316 5.95 -9.27 10.66
C TYR A 316 6.08 -10.70 10.19
N THR A 317 6.22 -11.61 11.15
CA THR A 317 6.28 -13.05 10.90
C THR A 317 5.15 -13.74 11.62
N ASN A 318 4.42 -14.62 10.93
CA ASN A 318 3.32 -15.42 11.51
C ASN A 318 2.20 -14.57 12.14
N GLU A 319 1.79 -13.50 11.47
CA GLU A 319 0.78 -12.56 11.98
C GLU A 319 -0.61 -12.78 11.39
N MET A 320 -1.59 -12.30 12.15
CA MET A 320 -2.99 -12.21 11.74
C MET A 320 -3.18 -11.03 10.79
N VAL A 321 -3.85 -11.24 9.65
CA VAL A 321 -4.18 -10.16 8.72
C VAL A 321 -5.39 -9.38 9.26
N PRO A 322 -5.23 -8.09 9.64
CA PRO A 322 -6.35 -7.29 10.10
C PRO A 322 -7.28 -6.95 8.93
N ILE A 323 -8.55 -6.72 9.23
CA ILE A 323 -9.50 -6.20 8.24
C ILE A 323 -9.25 -4.70 8.00
N ASN A 324 -9.29 -4.29 6.73
CA ASN A 324 -9.22 -2.87 6.38
C ASN A 324 -10.35 -2.08 7.05
N LYS A 325 -10.05 -0.87 7.57
CA LYS A 325 -11.02 -0.04 8.30
C LYS A 325 -12.25 0.32 7.46
N GLY A 326 -12.09 0.56 6.15
CA GLY A 326 -13.19 0.88 5.25
C GLY A 326 -14.13 -0.31 5.05
N ILE A 327 -13.58 -1.50 4.83
CA ILE A 327 -14.35 -2.75 4.70
C ILE A 327 -15.06 -3.07 6.02
N PHE A 328 -14.36 -2.91 7.15
CA PHE A 328 -14.94 -3.07 8.48
C PHE A 328 -16.15 -2.16 8.70
N GLY A 329 -16.04 -0.87 8.35
CA GLY A 329 -17.15 0.08 8.43
C GLY A 329 -18.37 -0.37 7.62
N LYS A 330 -18.15 -0.93 6.43
CA LYS A 330 -19.23 -1.47 5.59
C LYS A 330 -19.90 -2.70 6.19
N TYR A 331 -19.12 -3.59 6.80
CA TYR A 331 -19.70 -4.69 7.57
C TYR A 331 -20.50 -4.19 8.77
N GLN A 332 -20.03 -3.17 9.49
CA GLN A 332 -20.81 -2.57 10.59
C GLN A 332 -22.12 -1.93 10.11
N THR A 333 -22.10 -1.27 8.95
CA THR A 333 -23.33 -0.74 8.33
C THR A 333 -24.26 -1.88 7.92
N ALA A 334 -23.74 -2.95 7.31
CA ALA A 334 -24.54 -4.13 6.93
C ALA A 334 -25.14 -4.84 8.16
N ALA A 335 -24.40 -4.94 9.26
CA ALA A 335 -24.88 -5.49 10.54
C ALA A 335 -26.03 -4.65 11.10
N SER A 336 -25.84 -3.32 11.14
CA SER A 336 -26.86 -2.36 11.59
C SER A 336 -28.15 -2.45 10.77
N ASN A 337 -28.02 -2.72 9.47
CA ASN A 337 -29.13 -2.92 8.54
C ASN A 337 -29.66 -4.37 8.49
N LYS A 338 -29.14 -5.29 9.33
CA LYS A 338 -29.51 -6.72 9.39
C LYS A 338 -29.32 -7.49 8.07
N VAL A 339 -28.40 -7.02 7.23
CA VAL A 339 -28.06 -7.63 5.93
C VAL A 339 -26.64 -8.20 5.89
N LEU A 340 -25.93 -8.23 7.03
CA LEU A 340 -24.63 -8.88 7.12
C LEU A 340 -24.76 -10.37 6.76
N PRO A 341 -23.89 -10.92 5.90
CA PRO A 341 -24.03 -12.29 5.41
C PRO A 341 -23.23 -13.31 6.25
N PHE A 342 -22.94 -12.98 7.52
CA PHE A 342 -22.30 -13.84 8.52
C PHE A 342 -22.63 -13.30 9.93
N PRO A 343 -22.35 -14.05 11.03
CA PRO A 343 -22.71 -13.62 12.37
C PRO A 343 -21.95 -12.38 12.84
N ASP A 344 -22.66 -11.40 13.42
CA ASP A 344 -22.12 -10.10 13.88
C ASP A 344 -20.94 -10.24 14.87
N LYS A 345 -20.92 -11.30 15.70
CA LYS A 345 -19.83 -11.60 16.65
C LYS A 345 -18.46 -11.76 15.99
N LEU A 346 -18.41 -12.07 14.69
CA LEU A 346 -17.15 -12.17 13.96
C LEU A 346 -16.52 -10.78 13.71
N LEU A 347 -17.24 -9.68 13.92
CA LEU A 347 -16.71 -8.32 13.76
C LEU A 347 -15.89 -7.83 14.97
N ASP A 348 -16.08 -8.39 16.17
CA ASP A 348 -15.54 -7.83 17.42
C ASP A 348 -14.01 -7.68 17.45
N LYS A 349 -13.28 -8.45 16.64
CA LYS A 349 -11.81 -8.53 16.72
C LYS A 349 -11.06 -8.03 15.48
N ARG A 350 -11.75 -7.42 14.50
CA ARG A 350 -11.14 -6.88 13.26
C ARG A 350 -10.17 -7.85 12.54
N TYR A 351 -10.49 -9.14 12.52
CA TYR A 351 -9.72 -10.13 11.77
C TYR A 351 -10.34 -10.39 10.41
N ASN A 352 -9.51 -10.67 9.42
CA ASN A 352 -9.96 -11.34 8.21
C ASN A 352 -10.22 -12.82 8.51
N TYR A 353 -11.45 -13.26 8.26
CA TYR A 353 -11.85 -14.67 8.31
C TYR A 353 -11.89 -15.23 6.88
N ILE A 354 -11.55 -16.51 6.73
CA ILE A 354 -11.52 -17.18 5.44
C ILE A 354 -12.86 -17.91 5.27
N PHE A 355 -13.78 -17.26 4.58
CA PHE A 355 -15.11 -17.80 4.30
C PHE A 355 -15.09 -18.65 3.03
N PRO A 356 -15.82 -19.79 3.00
CA PRO A 356 -16.06 -20.52 1.76
C PRO A 356 -16.71 -19.60 0.71
N PRO A 357 -16.22 -19.57 -0.53
CA PRO A 357 -16.79 -18.72 -1.56
C PRO A 357 -18.18 -19.20 -1.97
N VAL A 358 -18.98 -18.29 -2.49
CA VAL A 358 -20.31 -18.57 -3.06
C VAL A 358 -20.36 -18.18 -4.52
N LEU A 359 -21.20 -18.88 -5.29
CA LEU A 359 -21.48 -18.53 -6.68
C LEU A 359 -22.44 -17.32 -6.72
N ILE A 360 -22.09 -16.34 -7.55
CA ILE A 360 -22.93 -15.16 -7.84
C ILE A 360 -23.10 -14.99 -9.35
N SER A 361 -24.20 -14.33 -9.75
CA SER A 361 -24.49 -14.04 -11.16
C SER A 361 -24.12 -12.59 -11.50
N PRO A 362 -23.56 -12.33 -12.69
CA PRO A 362 -23.42 -10.98 -13.23
C PRO A 362 -24.66 -10.49 -14.01
N ILE A 363 -25.66 -11.35 -14.26
CA ILE A 363 -26.83 -11.05 -15.10
C ILE A 363 -28.11 -10.97 -14.27
N TYR A 364 -28.93 -9.93 -14.53
CA TYR A 364 -30.24 -9.71 -13.92
C TYR A 364 -31.37 -9.81 -14.97
N PRO A 365 -32.51 -10.47 -14.69
CA PRO A 365 -32.74 -11.33 -13.53
C PRO A 365 -31.89 -12.59 -13.59
N ILE A 366 -31.67 -13.25 -12.45
CA ILE A 366 -30.97 -14.53 -12.42
C ILE A 366 -31.90 -15.59 -13.00
N ILE A 367 -31.44 -16.35 -13.99
CA ILE A 367 -32.20 -17.42 -14.63
C ILE A 367 -31.50 -18.75 -14.33
N ASN A 368 -32.26 -19.75 -13.85
CA ASN A 368 -31.73 -21.09 -13.62
C ASN A 368 -31.58 -21.88 -14.93
N LYS A 369 -31.08 -23.13 -14.83
CA LYS A 369 -30.88 -23.99 -16.01
C LYS A 369 -32.19 -24.33 -16.74
N GLU A 370 -33.31 -24.27 -16.04
CA GLU A 370 -34.66 -24.52 -16.56
C GLU A 370 -35.30 -23.29 -17.22
N GLY A 371 -34.59 -22.15 -17.30
CA GLY A 371 -35.10 -20.93 -17.91
C GLY A 371 -36.03 -20.11 -17.01
N VAL A 372 -36.11 -20.45 -15.71
CA VAL A 372 -36.97 -19.80 -14.72
C VAL A 372 -36.18 -18.75 -13.95
N VAL A 373 -36.82 -17.60 -13.70
CA VAL A 373 -36.25 -16.54 -12.85
C VAL A 373 -36.07 -17.07 -11.43
N GLU A 374 -34.83 -17.09 -10.94
CA GLU A 374 -34.54 -17.41 -9.56
C GLU A 374 -35.01 -16.27 -8.64
N PRO A 375 -35.65 -16.58 -7.50
CA PRO A 375 -35.96 -15.57 -6.52
C PRO A 375 -34.67 -15.03 -5.90
N GLN A 376 -34.73 -13.78 -5.46
CA GLN A 376 -33.68 -13.20 -4.64
C GLN A 376 -33.52 -14.04 -3.36
N LYS A 377 -32.29 -14.50 -3.11
CA LYS A 377 -31.94 -15.32 -1.94
C LYS A 377 -30.84 -14.63 -1.16
N ARG A 378 -31.04 -14.52 0.15
CA ARG A 378 -30.01 -14.05 1.08
C ARG A 378 -28.85 -15.06 1.09
N ILE A 379 -27.63 -14.54 1.02
CA ILE A 379 -26.41 -15.32 1.14
C ILE A 379 -25.96 -15.32 2.60
N GLU A 380 -25.53 -16.49 3.07
CA GLU A 380 -24.88 -16.66 4.37
C GLU A 380 -23.56 -17.42 4.17
N PHE A 381 -22.44 -16.73 4.38
CA PHE A 381 -21.09 -17.28 4.27
C PHE A 381 -20.69 -18.14 5.48
N SER A 382 -21.34 -17.91 6.61
CA SER A 382 -21.23 -18.76 7.80
C SER A 382 -22.53 -18.71 8.59
N LYS A 383 -22.91 -19.85 9.18
CA LYS A 383 -24.06 -19.97 10.08
C LYS A 383 -23.65 -20.37 11.50
N ASP A 384 -22.40 -20.77 11.70
CA ASP A 384 -21.93 -21.37 12.95
C ASP A 384 -21.15 -20.33 13.77
N GLU A 385 -21.75 -19.88 14.87
CA GLU A 385 -21.09 -19.02 15.85
C GLU A 385 -20.12 -19.78 16.76
N LYS A 386 -20.29 -21.10 16.92
CA LYS A 386 -19.48 -21.95 17.80
C LYS A 386 -18.21 -22.44 17.12
N ASN A 387 -18.26 -22.66 15.80
CA ASN A 387 -17.10 -22.99 14.96
C ASN A 387 -16.91 -21.93 13.87
N PRO A 388 -16.30 -20.78 14.20
CA PRO A 388 -16.07 -19.74 13.22
C PRO A 388 -15.12 -20.23 12.11
N PRO A 389 -15.21 -19.68 10.90
CA PRO A 389 -14.24 -19.95 9.85
C PRO A 389 -12.81 -19.66 10.32
N PRO A 390 -11.79 -20.26 9.68
CA PRO A 390 -10.41 -20.02 10.07
C PRO A 390 -10.04 -18.55 9.84
N LYS A 391 -9.12 -18.10 10.66
CA LYS A 391 -8.56 -16.76 10.66
C LYS A 391 -7.42 -16.67 9.64
N LEU A 392 -7.37 -15.60 8.85
CA LEU A 392 -6.30 -15.40 7.88
C LEU A 392 -4.99 -15.06 8.59
N LYS A 393 -4.05 -16.00 8.51
CA LYS A 393 -2.69 -15.86 9.03
C LYS A 393 -1.68 -15.88 7.89
N THR A 394 -0.67 -15.02 7.95
CA THR A 394 0.41 -14.98 6.96
C THR A 394 1.76 -15.27 7.61
N SER A 395 2.65 -15.95 6.88
CA SER A 395 4.04 -16.14 7.30
C SER A 395 4.82 -14.83 7.30
N PHE A 396 4.54 -13.93 6.34
CA PHE A 396 5.16 -12.62 6.25
C PHE A 396 4.12 -11.53 5.94
N GLY A 397 4.25 -10.39 6.62
CA GLY A 397 3.48 -9.18 6.34
C GLY A 397 4.35 -7.94 6.52
N LEU A 398 4.28 -7.01 5.58
CA LEU A 398 5.00 -5.74 5.64
C LEU A 398 4.04 -4.67 6.15
N ARG A 399 4.43 -3.88 7.14
CA ARG A 399 3.57 -2.81 7.65
C ARG A 399 4.12 -1.43 7.28
N SER A 400 3.20 -0.56 6.88
CA SER A 400 3.41 0.89 6.82
C SER A 400 2.44 1.55 7.80
N GLY A 401 2.93 2.51 8.57
CA GLY A 401 2.16 3.20 9.60
C GLY A 401 0.92 3.92 9.06
N GLU A 402 1.04 4.59 7.92
CA GLU A 402 -0.09 5.29 7.26
C GLU A 402 -1.00 4.30 6.52
N ASN A 403 -0.41 3.28 5.88
CA ASN A 403 -1.08 2.54 4.83
C ASN A 403 -1.58 1.14 5.26
N GLY A 404 -1.23 0.62 6.45
CA GLY A 404 -1.69 -0.71 6.90
C GLY A 404 -0.70 -1.86 6.62
N MET A 405 -1.21 -3.07 6.41
CA MET A 405 -0.40 -4.28 6.19
C MET A 405 -0.49 -4.78 4.75
N PHE A 406 0.66 -5.11 4.14
CA PHE A 406 0.77 -5.60 2.76
C PHE A 406 1.52 -6.92 2.69
N SER A 407 1.28 -7.65 1.60
CA SER A 407 2.13 -8.77 1.20
C SER A 407 3.49 -8.26 0.71
N ILE A 408 4.46 -9.17 0.64
CA ILE A 408 5.76 -8.91 0.02
C ILE A 408 5.59 -8.50 -1.45
N ASP A 409 4.68 -9.17 -2.16
CA ASP A 409 4.44 -8.92 -3.59
C ASP A 409 3.78 -7.56 -3.86
N ASN A 410 2.83 -7.12 -3.02
CA ASN A 410 2.25 -5.77 -3.11
C ASN A 410 3.35 -4.72 -2.97
N ALA A 411 4.17 -4.82 -1.92
CA ALA A 411 5.23 -3.86 -1.68
C ALA A 411 6.23 -3.84 -2.85
N TYR A 412 6.63 -5.01 -3.36
CA TYR A 412 7.58 -5.06 -4.46
C TYR A 412 7.03 -4.39 -5.73
N ALA A 413 5.79 -4.72 -6.13
CA ALA A 413 5.17 -4.12 -7.31
C ALA A 413 5.04 -2.59 -7.21
N LEU A 414 4.60 -2.12 -6.04
CA LEU A 414 4.35 -0.71 -5.81
C LEU A 414 5.63 0.09 -5.68
N TYR A 415 6.66 -0.44 -5.01
CA TYR A 415 7.91 0.30 -4.85
C TYR A 415 8.62 0.50 -6.19
N LEU A 416 8.56 -0.49 -7.09
CA LEU A 416 9.11 -0.37 -8.45
C LEU A 416 8.42 0.75 -9.23
N ASN A 417 7.09 0.82 -9.18
CA ASN A 417 6.36 1.78 -10.00
C ASN A 417 6.10 3.14 -9.35
N MET A 418 6.10 3.25 -8.02
CA MET A 418 5.89 4.53 -7.32
C MET A 418 7.21 5.27 -7.08
N LYS A 419 8.35 4.56 -7.11
CA LYS A 419 9.71 5.07 -6.87
C LYS A 419 9.77 5.82 -5.54
N ILE A 420 9.98 5.08 -4.46
CA ILE A 420 9.75 5.53 -3.07
C ILE A 420 11.09 5.77 -2.37
N ALA A 421 11.24 6.92 -1.70
CA ALA A 421 12.38 7.16 -0.82
C ALA A 421 12.25 6.33 0.46
N ILE A 422 13.32 5.66 0.87
CA ILE A 422 13.33 4.85 2.10
C ILE A 422 13.29 5.76 3.34
N GLN A 423 12.74 5.25 4.44
CA GLN A 423 12.59 6.03 5.67
C GLN A 423 13.93 6.55 6.21
N GLU A 424 15.02 5.81 6.04
CA GLU A 424 16.38 6.17 6.45
C GLU A 424 16.92 7.37 5.66
N GLU A 425 16.63 7.44 4.36
CA GLU A 425 17.08 8.59 3.57
C GLU A 425 16.31 9.86 3.94
N LEU A 426 15.00 9.74 4.14
CA LEU A 426 14.17 10.87 4.56
C LEU A 426 14.57 11.33 5.97
N ALA A 427 14.79 10.37 6.87
CA ALA A 427 15.27 10.63 8.22
C ALA A 427 16.65 11.29 8.23
N HIS A 428 17.54 10.93 7.32
CA HIS A 428 18.86 11.53 7.20
C HIS A 428 18.80 13.04 7.00
N ILE A 429 17.94 13.50 6.09
CA ILE A 429 17.76 14.93 5.82
C ILE A 429 17.29 15.63 7.11
N LEU A 430 16.28 15.08 7.77
CA LEU A 430 15.72 15.66 8.99
C LEU A 430 16.71 15.63 10.17
N ALA A 431 17.45 14.54 10.34
CA ALA A 431 18.44 14.37 11.41
C ALA A 431 19.63 15.30 11.19
N PHE A 432 20.14 15.38 9.96
CA PHE A 432 21.19 16.32 9.58
C PHE A 432 20.78 17.75 9.92
N THR A 433 19.60 18.18 9.46
CA THR A 433 19.13 19.56 9.68
C THR A 433 18.83 19.84 11.15
N SER A 434 18.34 18.84 11.90
CA SER A 434 18.12 18.96 13.35
C SER A 434 19.42 19.15 14.13
N LEU A 435 20.53 18.55 13.69
CA LEU A 435 21.82 18.60 14.37
C LEU A 435 22.63 19.84 13.98
N PHE A 436 22.56 20.27 12.71
CA PHE A 436 23.51 21.23 12.13
C PHE A 436 22.87 22.49 11.54
N GLY A 437 21.55 22.56 11.45
CA GLY A 437 20.87 23.49 10.55
C GLY A 437 20.96 23.01 9.10
N ASP A 438 20.51 23.85 8.16
CA ASP A 438 20.57 23.47 6.75
C ASP A 438 22.03 23.39 6.25
N ASP A 439 22.25 22.58 5.24
CA ASP A 439 23.55 22.34 4.65
C ASP A 439 24.08 23.61 3.97
N LYS A 440 25.29 24.04 4.39
CA LYS A 440 25.87 25.32 3.94
C LYS A 440 26.49 25.23 2.54
N GLN A 441 26.78 24.03 2.07
CA GLN A 441 27.43 23.78 0.80
C GLN A 441 26.38 23.59 -0.31
N LYS A 442 25.36 22.79 -0.04
CA LYS A 442 24.16 22.61 -0.86
C LYS A 442 22.97 22.39 0.07
N ALA A 443 22.16 23.42 0.26
CA ALA A 443 20.98 23.36 1.10
C ALA A 443 20.07 22.19 0.67
N TRP A 444 19.51 21.49 1.66
CA TRP A 444 18.51 20.45 1.42
C TRP A 444 17.16 21.07 1.07
N PHE A 445 16.86 22.21 1.69
CA PHE A 445 15.63 22.96 1.48
C PHE A 445 15.92 24.17 0.58
N ASP A 446 15.02 24.45 -0.35
CA ASP A 446 15.13 25.62 -1.22
C ASP A 446 14.81 26.93 -0.47
N ALA A 447 14.76 28.04 -1.22
CA ALA A 447 14.46 29.37 -0.66
C ALA A 447 13.07 29.46 -0.03
N ASP A 448 12.14 28.59 -0.42
CA ASP A 448 10.78 28.51 0.12
C ASP A 448 10.70 27.52 1.29
N GLY A 449 11.83 26.92 1.71
CA GLY A 449 11.90 25.96 2.79
C GLY A 449 11.45 24.56 2.37
N ILE A 450 11.43 24.24 1.07
CA ILE A 450 10.88 22.99 0.55
C ILE A 450 12.02 22.06 0.10
N CYS A 451 11.94 20.80 0.53
CA CYS A 451 12.79 19.72 0.05
C CYS A 451 11.89 18.65 -0.58
N TYR A 452 11.90 18.53 -1.91
CA TYR A 452 11.20 17.45 -2.58
C TYR A 452 12.12 16.23 -2.65
N GLN A 453 11.69 15.10 -2.04
CA GLN A 453 12.28 13.81 -2.31
C GLN A 453 11.31 12.83 -2.97
N THR A 454 11.68 12.32 -4.14
CA THR A 454 10.79 11.52 -4.98
C THR A 454 11.40 10.25 -5.55
N GLU A 455 12.73 10.09 -5.52
CA GLU A 455 13.44 8.89 -6.00
C GLU A 455 14.88 8.94 -5.48
N SER A 456 15.39 7.82 -5.00
CA SER A 456 16.82 7.71 -4.70
C SER A 456 17.37 6.35 -5.07
N GLU A 457 18.69 6.32 -5.24
CA GLU A 457 19.45 5.08 -5.44
C GLU A 457 19.23 4.07 -4.29
N ASN A 458 18.77 4.52 -3.11
CA ASN A 458 18.57 3.68 -1.95
C ASN A 458 17.30 2.82 -2.01
N SER A 459 16.31 3.13 -2.88
CA SER A 459 15.17 2.23 -3.12
C SER A 459 15.61 0.84 -3.61
N ILE A 460 16.77 0.78 -4.27
CA ILE A 460 17.41 -0.48 -4.70
C ILE A 460 17.68 -1.41 -3.51
N LEU A 461 18.00 -0.87 -2.33
CA LEU A 461 18.22 -1.68 -1.13
C LEU A 461 16.94 -2.36 -0.66
N VAL A 462 15.78 -1.74 -0.84
CA VAL A 462 14.50 -2.39 -0.56
C VAL A 462 14.24 -3.51 -1.56
N PHE A 463 14.50 -3.29 -2.86
CA PHE A 463 14.38 -4.37 -3.84
C PHE A 463 15.34 -5.51 -3.56
N ALA A 464 16.58 -5.21 -3.16
CA ALA A 464 17.54 -6.20 -2.71
C ALA A 464 17.03 -6.97 -1.49
N LEU A 465 16.42 -6.30 -0.50
CA LEU A 465 15.80 -6.95 0.65
C LEU A 465 14.64 -7.88 0.22
N LEU A 466 13.72 -7.37 -0.59
CA LEU A 466 12.52 -8.09 -1.02
C LEU A 466 12.88 -9.29 -1.91
N ASN A 467 13.95 -9.18 -2.73
CA ASN A 467 14.31 -10.20 -3.71
C ASN A 467 15.42 -11.17 -3.24
N ASN A 468 16.41 -10.72 -2.45
CA ASN A 468 17.61 -11.52 -2.12
C ASN A 468 17.47 -12.36 -0.86
N ARG A 469 16.40 -12.20 -0.07
CA ARG A 469 16.11 -13.08 1.07
C ARG A 469 15.48 -14.38 0.57
N ALA A 470 16.15 -15.51 0.87
CA ALA A 470 15.67 -16.83 0.46
C ALA A 470 14.27 -17.14 0.99
N GLU A 471 13.96 -16.70 2.22
CA GLU A 471 12.66 -16.91 2.85
C GLU A 471 11.55 -16.14 2.14
N PHE A 472 11.84 -14.93 1.66
CA PHE A 472 10.89 -14.13 0.89
C PHE A 472 10.69 -14.73 -0.50
N ARG A 473 11.77 -15.14 -1.16
CA ARG A 473 11.67 -15.80 -2.47
C ARG A 473 10.86 -17.10 -2.40
N ALA A 474 11.04 -17.91 -1.36
CA ALA A 474 10.22 -19.08 -1.11
C ALA A 474 8.73 -18.70 -0.90
N TYR A 475 8.46 -17.67 -0.11
CA TYR A 475 7.10 -17.17 0.09
C TYR A 475 6.44 -16.67 -1.22
N GLN A 476 7.18 -15.91 -2.04
CA GLN A 476 6.69 -15.35 -3.30
C GLN A 476 6.42 -16.42 -4.36
N THR A 477 7.25 -17.45 -4.42
CA THR A 477 7.15 -18.55 -5.41
C THR A 477 6.30 -19.73 -4.95
N SER A 478 5.76 -19.69 -3.73
CA SER A 478 4.78 -20.66 -3.22
C SER A 478 3.39 -20.42 -3.84
N GLY A 479 2.66 -21.49 -4.15
CA GLY A 479 1.28 -21.39 -4.63
C GLY A 479 0.24 -21.13 -3.54
N PHE A 480 0.62 -21.27 -2.27
CA PHE A 480 -0.31 -21.32 -1.14
C PHE A 480 -0.40 -20.01 -0.35
N THR A 481 0.45 -19.04 -0.68
CA THR A 481 0.53 -17.76 0.02
C THR A 481 -0.35 -16.69 -0.64
N PRO A 482 -1.07 -15.87 0.15
CA PRO A 482 -1.80 -14.74 -0.40
C PRO A 482 -0.83 -13.72 -1.00
N LYS A 483 -1.09 -13.34 -2.25
CA LYS A 483 -0.24 -12.42 -3.02
C LYS A 483 -0.57 -10.96 -2.79
N ALA A 484 -1.77 -10.64 -2.32
CA ALA A 484 -2.17 -9.29 -1.96
C ALA A 484 -3.02 -9.25 -0.69
N PHE A 485 -3.01 -8.10 0.00
CA PHE A 485 -3.90 -7.75 1.10
C PHE A 485 -4.73 -6.50 0.74
N GLN A 486 -5.73 -6.17 1.57
CA GLN A 486 -6.76 -5.15 1.30
C GLN A 486 -6.29 -3.70 1.38
N ASP A 487 -5.12 -3.45 1.97
CA ASP A 487 -4.76 -2.11 2.46
C ASP A 487 -4.09 -1.19 1.43
N LEU A 488 -3.56 -1.71 0.30
CA LEU A 488 -2.81 -0.89 -0.66
C LEU A 488 -2.91 -1.37 -2.12
N GLY A 489 -2.91 -0.40 -3.04
CA GLY A 489 -3.13 -0.58 -4.47
C GLY A 489 -4.62 -0.68 -4.82
N SER A 490 -4.93 -0.64 -6.13
CA SER A 490 -6.30 -0.79 -6.62
C SER A 490 -6.76 -2.26 -6.52
N ALA A 491 -8.07 -2.50 -6.51
CA ALA A 491 -8.60 -3.87 -6.62
C ALA A 491 -8.05 -4.60 -7.86
N LYS A 492 -7.87 -3.89 -8.99
CA LYS A 492 -7.20 -4.46 -10.18
C LYS A 492 -5.79 -4.96 -9.87
N HIS A 493 -4.97 -4.15 -9.23
CA HIS A 493 -3.62 -4.54 -8.81
C HIS A 493 -3.62 -5.80 -7.93
N GLN A 494 -4.50 -5.82 -6.92
CA GLN A 494 -4.63 -6.98 -6.01
C GLN A 494 -5.08 -8.24 -6.78
N CYS A 495 -6.00 -8.10 -7.73
CA CYS A 495 -6.46 -9.20 -8.57
C CYS A 495 -5.37 -9.76 -9.48
N GLU A 496 -4.52 -8.91 -10.07
CA GLU A 496 -3.43 -9.39 -10.92
C GLU A 496 -2.39 -10.18 -10.10
N LEU A 497 -2.06 -9.71 -8.89
CA LEU A 497 -1.20 -10.47 -7.97
C LEU A 497 -1.81 -11.83 -7.60
N HIS A 498 -3.10 -11.88 -7.28
CA HIS A 498 -3.80 -13.13 -7.01
C HIS A 498 -3.92 -14.03 -8.25
N THR A 499 -4.05 -13.45 -9.45
CA THR A 499 -4.01 -14.18 -10.72
C THR A 499 -2.67 -14.89 -10.85
N ILE A 500 -1.55 -14.18 -10.70
CA ILE A 500 -0.21 -14.78 -10.73
C ILE A 500 -0.08 -15.89 -9.68
N GLY A 501 -0.59 -15.66 -8.46
CA GLY A 501 -0.61 -16.67 -7.40
C GLY A 501 -1.35 -17.95 -7.78
N LEU A 502 -2.49 -17.85 -8.47
CA LEU A 502 -3.25 -19.01 -8.95
C LEU A 502 -2.52 -19.74 -10.09
N TYR A 503 -1.79 -19.04 -10.96
CA TYR A 503 -0.93 -19.68 -11.95
C TYR A 503 0.22 -20.46 -11.30
N ILE A 504 0.83 -19.90 -10.25
CA ILE A 504 1.85 -20.61 -9.45
C ILE A 504 1.21 -21.84 -8.81
N LEU A 505 0.05 -21.71 -8.15
CA LEU A 505 -0.66 -22.85 -7.55
C LEU A 505 -0.95 -23.95 -8.59
N LEU A 506 -1.53 -23.58 -9.74
CA LEU A 506 -1.83 -24.51 -10.82
C LEU A 506 -0.58 -25.24 -11.30
N HIS A 507 0.51 -24.51 -11.53
CA HIS A 507 1.79 -25.09 -11.96
C HIS A 507 2.35 -26.08 -10.94
N ARG A 508 2.35 -25.71 -9.65
CA ARG A 508 2.84 -26.57 -8.56
C ARG A 508 2.03 -27.86 -8.48
N LEU A 509 0.71 -27.77 -8.57
CA LEU A 509 -0.17 -28.95 -8.54
C LEU A 509 0.01 -29.84 -9.76
N LYS A 510 0.09 -29.27 -10.97
CA LYS A 510 0.25 -30.04 -12.22
C LYS A 510 1.63 -30.70 -12.35
N ASN A 511 2.65 -30.18 -11.69
CA ASN A 511 4.01 -30.74 -11.72
C ASN A 511 4.36 -31.56 -10.47
N LEU A 512 3.39 -31.80 -9.57
CA LEU A 512 3.61 -32.64 -8.41
C LEU A 512 3.74 -34.11 -8.84
N ASN A 513 4.95 -34.67 -8.77
CA ASN A 513 5.22 -36.02 -9.25
C ASN A 513 4.48 -37.08 -8.41
N PRO A 514 3.53 -37.83 -8.99
CA PRO A 514 2.76 -38.87 -8.27
C PRO A 514 3.62 -39.94 -7.62
N LYS A 515 4.73 -40.32 -8.26
CA LYS A 515 5.65 -41.35 -7.75
C LYS A 515 6.34 -40.89 -6.45
N LEU A 516 6.71 -39.62 -6.36
CA LEU A 516 7.31 -39.06 -5.14
C LEU A 516 6.33 -39.09 -3.96
N ILE A 517 5.03 -38.93 -4.22
CA ILE A 517 4.00 -39.01 -3.18
C ILE A 517 3.97 -40.42 -2.60
N THR A 518 3.90 -41.46 -3.45
CA THR A 518 3.91 -42.86 -3.02
C THR A 518 5.19 -43.23 -2.27
N ASP A 519 6.36 -42.78 -2.76
CA ASP A 519 7.65 -43.18 -2.22
C ASP A 519 8.01 -42.47 -0.90
N LYS A 520 7.57 -41.21 -0.71
CA LYS A 520 8.01 -40.37 0.42
C LYS A 520 6.96 -40.13 1.51
N ILE A 521 5.66 -40.29 1.21
CA ILE A 521 4.61 -40.04 2.20
C ILE A 521 4.42 -41.30 3.07
N THR A 522 5.29 -41.45 4.07
CA THR A 522 5.32 -42.61 4.97
C THR A 522 4.81 -42.31 6.38
N SER A 523 4.34 -41.09 6.64
CA SER A 523 3.80 -40.64 7.93
C SER A 523 2.67 -39.65 7.74
N LYS A 524 1.97 -39.29 8.83
CA LYS A 524 0.93 -38.25 8.80
C LYS A 524 1.57 -36.86 8.71
N TYR A 525 1.26 -36.13 7.65
CA TYR A 525 1.67 -34.74 7.47
C TYR A 525 0.62 -33.78 8.05
N ARG A 526 1.10 -32.70 8.67
CA ARG A 526 0.31 -31.51 9.03
C ARG A 526 0.32 -30.51 7.87
N GLU A 527 -0.61 -29.56 7.88
CA GLU A 527 -0.75 -28.58 6.79
C GLU A 527 0.57 -27.89 6.38
N PRO A 528 1.41 -27.35 7.30
CA PRO A 528 2.66 -26.71 6.90
C PRO A 528 3.64 -27.68 6.23
N GLU A 529 3.62 -28.95 6.64
CA GLU A 529 4.49 -30.00 6.11
C GLU A 529 4.03 -30.41 4.70
N VAL A 530 2.72 -30.36 4.41
CA VAL A 530 2.18 -30.57 3.06
C VAL A 530 2.57 -29.44 2.12
N ILE A 531 2.44 -28.18 2.56
CA ILE A 531 2.88 -27.01 1.79
C ILE A 531 4.38 -27.12 1.47
N GLU A 532 5.20 -27.34 2.50
CA GLU A 532 6.64 -27.50 2.36
C GLU A 532 7.00 -28.67 1.42
N PHE A 533 6.26 -29.78 1.50
CA PHE A 533 6.45 -30.92 0.61
C PHE A 533 6.21 -30.53 -0.85
N VAL A 534 5.09 -29.87 -1.16
CA VAL A 534 4.78 -29.46 -2.54
C VAL A 534 5.82 -28.45 -3.03
N ASP A 535 6.11 -27.40 -2.26
CA ASP A 535 7.02 -26.34 -2.69
C ASP A 535 8.47 -26.84 -2.87
N ARG A 536 8.93 -27.81 -2.06
CA ARG A 536 10.27 -28.40 -2.16
C ARG A 536 10.41 -29.41 -3.30
N ASN A 537 9.35 -30.14 -3.64
CA ASN A 537 9.40 -31.23 -4.62
C ASN A 537 8.82 -30.85 -6.00
N THR A 538 8.60 -29.55 -6.24
CA THR A 538 8.18 -29.02 -7.54
C THR A 538 9.08 -27.85 -7.91
N GLU A 539 9.29 -27.61 -9.20
CA GLU A 539 10.03 -26.43 -9.65
C GLU A 539 9.16 -25.16 -9.53
N PRO A 540 9.77 -23.99 -9.26
CA PRO A 540 9.07 -22.72 -9.37
C PRO A 540 8.57 -22.48 -10.79
N LEU A 541 7.38 -21.88 -10.92
CA LEU A 541 6.86 -21.44 -12.21
C LEU A 541 7.83 -20.42 -12.84
N THR A 542 8.21 -20.64 -14.09
CA THR A 542 9.03 -19.71 -14.88
C THR A 542 8.23 -19.02 -15.97
N ILE A 543 8.72 -17.87 -16.45
CA ILE A 543 8.13 -17.16 -17.60
C ILE A 543 8.13 -18.10 -18.83
N GLU A 544 9.21 -18.85 -19.03
CA GLU A 544 9.37 -19.80 -20.12
C GLU A 544 8.32 -20.92 -20.08
N ASN A 545 7.91 -21.38 -18.90
CA ASN A 545 6.80 -22.33 -18.80
C ASN A 545 5.49 -21.71 -19.30
N ILE A 546 5.17 -20.48 -18.88
CA ILE A 546 3.91 -19.83 -19.21
C ILE A 546 3.79 -19.55 -20.71
N VAL A 547 4.90 -19.20 -21.36
CA VAL A 547 4.94 -19.00 -22.82
C VAL A 547 4.52 -20.27 -23.58
N GLY A 548 4.70 -21.45 -22.99
CA GLY A 548 4.25 -22.72 -23.56
C GLY A 548 2.81 -23.12 -23.19
N TYR A 549 2.09 -22.33 -22.40
CA TYR A 549 0.72 -22.67 -21.98
C TYR A 549 -0.29 -22.37 -23.09
N ASP A 550 -1.23 -23.30 -23.29
CA ASP A 550 -2.41 -23.07 -24.12
C ASP A 550 -3.50 -22.36 -23.31
N PRO A 551 -4.00 -21.18 -23.75
CA PRO A 551 -4.99 -20.42 -22.99
C PRO A 551 -6.31 -21.16 -22.74
N ILE A 552 -6.76 -21.99 -23.68
CA ILE A 552 -8.03 -22.71 -23.58
C ILE A 552 -7.91 -23.80 -22.52
N LYS A 553 -6.91 -24.68 -22.66
CA LYS A 553 -6.61 -25.74 -21.70
C LYS A 553 -6.33 -25.18 -20.31
N THR A 554 -5.62 -24.06 -20.22
CA THR A 554 -5.35 -23.40 -18.93
C THR A 554 -6.65 -22.92 -18.28
N GLY A 555 -7.57 -22.32 -19.05
CA GLY A 555 -8.89 -21.94 -18.57
C GLY A 555 -9.72 -23.15 -18.10
N GLU A 556 -9.66 -24.27 -18.81
CA GLU A 556 -10.29 -25.54 -18.40
C GLU A 556 -9.69 -26.10 -17.11
N ASP A 557 -8.37 -26.11 -16.99
CA ASP A 557 -7.66 -26.54 -15.79
C ASP A 557 -8.05 -25.69 -14.57
N PHE A 558 -8.18 -24.37 -14.73
CA PHE A 558 -8.72 -23.51 -13.67
C PHE A 558 -10.18 -23.81 -13.34
N SER A 559 -11.01 -24.07 -14.36
CA SER A 559 -12.41 -24.47 -14.16
C SER A 559 -12.52 -25.71 -13.27
N VAL A 560 -11.69 -26.73 -13.54
CA VAL A 560 -11.61 -27.94 -12.71
C VAL A 560 -11.12 -27.60 -11.31
N LEU A 561 -9.98 -26.89 -11.19
CA LEU A 561 -9.38 -26.53 -9.90
C LEU A 561 -10.35 -25.80 -8.97
N LEU A 562 -11.08 -24.81 -9.49
CA LEU A 562 -12.01 -23.98 -8.71
C LEU A 562 -13.28 -24.75 -8.30
N THR A 563 -13.57 -25.86 -8.98
CA THR A 563 -14.81 -26.64 -8.77
C THR A 563 -14.57 -28.01 -8.13
N LEU A 564 -13.34 -28.29 -7.68
CA LEU A 564 -13.01 -29.48 -6.88
C LEU A 564 -13.88 -29.55 -5.61
N ASN A 565 -14.45 -30.74 -5.39
CA ASN A 565 -15.32 -31.06 -4.27
C ASN A 565 -14.74 -32.13 -3.35
N SER A 566 -13.70 -32.84 -3.77
CA SER A 566 -13.07 -33.85 -2.94
C SER A 566 -11.56 -33.99 -3.15
N HIS A 567 -10.90 -34.61 -2.17
CA HIS A 567 -9.48 -34.96 -2.25
C HIS A 567 -9.16 -36.00 -3.34
N GLU A 568 -10.10 -36.87 -3.70
CA GLU A 568 -9.97 -37.82 -4.81
C GLU A 568 -9.99 -37.11 -6.17
N GLU A 569 -10.84 -36.10 -6.33
CA GLU A 569 -10.83 -35.26 -7.53
C GLU A 569 -9.51 -34.49 -7.66
N LEU A 570 -8.98 -33.98 -6.53
CA LEU A 570 -7.66 -33.34 -6.52
C LEU A 570 -6.53 -34.33 -6.88
N ALA A 571 -6.57 -35.54 -6.35
CA ALA A 571 -5.58 -36.58 -6.69
C ALA A 571 -5.56 -36.85 -8.20
N LYS A 572 -6.74 -37.01 -8.81
CA LYS A 572 -6.85 -37.15 -10.28
C LYS A 572 -6.36 -35.91 -11.03
N PHE A 573 -6.68 -34.72 -10.52
CA PHE A 573 -6.26 -33.46 -11.13
C PHE A 573 -4.74 -33.30 -11.20
N VAL A 574 -4.01 -33.82 -10.20
CA VAL A 574 -2.53 -33.86 -10.20
C VAL A 574 -1.95 -35.09 -10.91
N GLY A 575 -2.79 -35.96 -11.49
CA GLY A 575 -2.37 -37.16 -12.21
C GLY A 575 -1.98 -38.34 -11.31
N PHE A 576 -2.48 -38.39 -10.07
CA PHE A 576 -2.27 -39.53 -9.17
C PHE A 576 -3.36 -40.58 -9.34
N ASP A 577 -2.96 -41.78 -9.80
CA ASP A 577 -3.83 -42.94 -10.02
C ASP A 577 -3.62 -44.09 -9.00
N GLY A 578 -2.90 -43.83 -7.91
CA GLY A 578 -2.62 -44.82 -6.86
C GLY A 578 -3.81 -45.07 -5.91
N ASP A 579 -3.64 -46.01 -4.98
CA ASP A 579 -4.67 -46.34 -4.00
C ASP A 579 -4.93 -45.18 -3.01
N MET A 580 -6.21 -44.81 -2.88
CA MET A 580 -6.74 -43.72 -2.07
C MET A 580 -7.73 -44.20 -0.99
N GLN A 581 -7.85 -45.51 -0.78
CA GLN A 581 -8.82 -46.10 0.15
C GLN A 581 -8.45 -45.79 1.62
N GLU A 582 -7.20 -46.03 2.04
CA GLU A 582 -6.70 -45.83 3.41
C GLU A 582 -5.20 -45.44 3.44
N GLY A 583 -4.72 -44.87 4.56
CA GLY A 583 -3.30 -44.62 4.81
C GLY A 583 -2.82 -43.15 4.70
N PHE A 584 -1.50 -42.98 4.68
CA PHE A 584 -0.85 -41.66 4.75
C PHE A 584 -1.06 -40.82 3.49
N VAL A 585 -1.11 -41.45 2.30
CA VAL A 585 -1.35 -40.77 1.02
C VAL A 585 -2.74 -40.15 0.96
N LYS A 586 -3.77 -40.88 1.39
CA LYS A 586 -5.13 -40.33 1.55
C LYS A 586 -5.13 -39.11 2.47
N THR A 587 -4.47 -39.22 3.63
CA THR A 587 -4.37 -38.12 4.59
C THR A 587 -3.66 -36.91 3.98
N PHE A 588 -2.58 -37.12 3.22
CA PHE A 588 -1.87 -36.06 2.51
C PHE A 588 -2.79 -35.32 1.53
N PHE A 589 -3.52 -36.04 0.67
CA PHE A 589 -4.43 -35.41 -0.29
C PHE A 589 -5.63 -34.73 0.38
N GLN A 590 -6.14 -35.24 1.50
CA GLN A 590 -7.16 -34.54 2.30
C GLN A 590 -6.65 -33.19 2.80
N GLN A 591 -5.44 -33.17 3.35
CA GLN A 591 -4.82 -31.92 3.81
C GLN A 591 -4.54 -30.99 2.63
N LEU A 592 -3.98 -31.49 1.53
CA LEU A 592 -3.71 -30.69 0.33
C LEU A 592 -5.01 -30.09 -0.24
N PHE A 593 -6.09 -30.87 -0.29
CA PHE A 593 -7.41 -30.38 -0.72
C PHE A 593 -7.91 -29.24 0.17
N ASN A 594 -7.84 -29.40 1.49
CA ASN A 594 -8.24 -28.35 2.43
C ASN A 594 -7.40 -27.08 2.23
N ILE A 595 -6.08 -27.22 2.08
CA ILE A 595 -5.17 -26.11 1.82
C ILE A 595 -5.54 -25.40 0.51
N VAL A 596 -5.76 -26.13 -0.59
CA VAL A 596 -6.14 -25.56 -1.89
C VAL A 596 -7.46 -24.79 -1.78
N LYS A 597 -8.49 -25.38 -1.13
CA LYS A 597 -9.78 -24.70 -0.90
C LYS A 597 -9.60 -23.45 -0.06
N GLN A 598 -8.77 -23.50 0.99
CA GLN A 598 -8.48 -22.35 1.85
C GLN A 598 -7.72 -21.25 1.11
N THR A 599 -6.76 -21.59 0.24
CA THR A 599 -6.04 -20.63 -0.60
C THR A 599 -7.00 -19.89 -1.54
N ILE A 600 -7.88 -20.60 -2.24
CA ILE A 600 -8.90 -19.99 -3.11
C ILE A 600 -9.86 -19.12 -2.28
N SER A 601 -10.34 -19.64 -1.15
CA SER A 601 -11.27 -18.94 -0.25
C SER A 601 -10.66 -17.68 0.35
N THR A 602 -9.33 -17.66 0.55
CA THR A 602 -8.59 -16.49 1.06
C THR A 602 -8.67 -15.33 0.07
N ILE A 603 -8.49 -15.60 -1.23
CA ILE A 603 -8.57 -14.59 -2.30
C ILE A 603 -9.95 -13.93 -2.28
N THR A 604 -11.01 -14.73 -2.28
CA THR A 604 -12.39 -14.23 -2.27
C THR A 604 -12.76 -13.53 -0.97
N SER A 605 -12.26 -14.01 0.17
CA SER A 605 -12.51 -13.39 1.48
C SER A 605 -11.81 -12.05 1.67
N LEU A 606 -10.67 -11.85 1.00
CA LEU A 606 -10.00 -10.55 0.93
C LEU A 606 -10.76 -9.55 0.05
N GLY A 607 -11.80 -9.97 -0.67
CA GLY A 607 -12.66 -9.11 -1.47
C GLY A 607 -12.45 -9.21 -2.97
N THR A 608 -11.59 -10.14 -3.42
CA THR A 608 -11.25 -10.34 -4.83
C THR A 608 -12.12 -11.44 -5.45
N PRO A 609 -13.13 -11.10 -6.28
CA PRO A 609 -13.92 -12.11 -6.98
C PRO A 609 -13.10 -12.81 -8.07
N ILE A 610 -13.44 -14.07 -8.35
CA ILE A 610 -12.81 -14.88 -9.41
C ILE A 610 -13.86 -15.19 -10.48
N VAL A 611 -13.56 -14.86 -11.74
CA VAL A 611 -14.41 -15.15 -12.90
C VAL A 611 -13.74 -16.18 -13.82
N PHE A 612 -14.50 -17.19 -14.24
CA PHE A 612 -14.02 -18.29 -15.08
C PHE A 612 -15.15 -18.85 -15.95
N HIS A 613 -14.80 -19.70 -16.91
CA HIS A 613 -15.79 -20.45 -17.72
C HIS A 613 -15.94 -21.88 -17.19
N GLN A 614 -17.17 -22.36 -17.12
CA GLN A 614 -17.49 -23.75 -16.85
C GLN A 614 -18.58 -24.21 -17.81
N TYR A 615 -18.28 -25.23 -18.63
CA TYR A 615 -19.21 -25.75 -19.65
C TYR A 615 -19.79 -24.67 -20.58
N GLY A 616 -18.98 -23.67 -20.95
CA GLY A 616 -19.38 -22.54 -21.80
C GLY A 616 -20.13 -21.41 -21.10
N GLU A 617 -20.42 -21.53 -19.80
CA GLU A 617 -21.06 -20.49 -19.00
C GLU A 617 -20.05 -19.70 -18.15
N ILE A 618 -20.32 -18.41 -17.96
CA ILE A 618 -19.57 -17.57 -17.02
C ILE A 618 -19.98 -17.95 -15.59
N LYS A 619 -18.99 -18.25 -14.76
CA LYS A 619 -19.14 -18.46 -13.32
C LYS A 619 -18.31 -17.44 -12.58
N ILE A 620 -18.87 -16.92 -11.48
CA ILE A 620 -18.20 -16.00 -10.58
C ILE A 620 -18.31 -16.55 -9.17
N ILE A 621 -17.18 -16.70 -8.50
CA ILE A 621 -17.13 -16.98 -7.07
C ILE A 621 -16.67 -15.73 -6.32
N ALA A 622 -17.33 -15.44 -5.19
CA ALA A 622 -17.04 -14.26 -4.38
C ALA A 622 -17.11 -14.58 -2.88
N GLY A 623 -16.47 -13.72 -2.08
CA GLY A 623 -16.56 -13.72 -0.63
C GLY A 623 -17.59 -12.72 -0.12
N PRO A 624 -17.64 -12.47 1.20
CA PRO A 624 -18.62 -11.56 1.82
C PRO A 624 -18.51 -10.11 1.37
N TYR A 625 -17.38 -9.71 0.79
CA TYR A 625 -17.17 -8.39 0.21
C TYR A 625 -16.68 -8.55 -1.23
N CYS A 626 -17.08 -7.61 -2.10
CA CYS A 626 -16.59 -7.54 -3.47
C CYS A 626 -16.01 -6.14 -3.70
N ALA A 627 -14.69 -6.05 -3.78
CA ALA A 627 -13.96 -4.79 -3.91
C ALA A 627 -14.23 -4.09 -5.24
N ALA A 628 -14.55 -4.84 -6.31
CA ALA A 628 -14.80 -4.30 -7.64
C ALA A 628 -16.05 -3.39 -7.72
N ILE A 629 -17.04 -3.67 -6.88
CA ILE A 629 -18.28 -2.88 -6.74
C ILE A 629 -18.36 -2.22 -5.36
N ASP A 630 -17.29 -2.32 -4.59
CA ASP A 630 -17.12 -1.69 -3.28
C ASP A 630 -18.25 -2.04 -2.27
N SER A 631 -18.78 -3.27 -2.32
CA SER A 631 -20.05 -3.65 -1.66
C SER A 631 -20.02 -5.01 -0.94
N VAL A 632 -20.91 -5.16 0.06
CA VAL A 632 -21.13 -6.42 0.80
C VAL A 632 -22.07 -7.33 0.01
N ILE A 633 -21.67 -8.57 -0.21
CA ILE A 633 -22.47 -9.58 -0.93
C ILE A 633 -23.51 -10.16 0.01
N SER A 634 -24.68 -9.54 0.05
CA SER A 634 -25.79 -9.93 0.92
C SER A 634 -26.79 -10.90 0.26
N HIS A 635 -26.89 -10.84 -1.07
CA HIS A 635 -27.83 -11.63 -1.87
C HIS A 635 -27.17 -12.18 -3.15
N ASN A 636 -27.72 -13.25 -3.71
CA ASN A 636 -27.25 -13.89 -4.95
C ASN A 636 -27.24 -12.95 -6.17
N ASP A 637 -28.08 -11.92 -6.17
CA ASP A 637 -28.24 -10.93 -7.23
C ASP A 637 -27.50 -9.61 -6.98
N THR A 638 -26.73 -9.48 -5.88
CA THR A 638 -26.06 -8.22 -5.51
C THR A 638 -25.23 -7.62 -6.66
N LEU A 639 -24.40 -8.43 -7.31
CA LEU A 639 -23.56 -7.98 -8.43
C LEU A 639 -24.39 -7.66 -9.68
N ALA A 640 -25.30 -8.57 -10.05
CA ALA A 640 -26.19 -8.40 -11.20
C ALA A 640 -27.04 -7.13 -11.10
N LYS A 641 -27.56 -6.84 -9.91
CA LYS A 641 -28.34 -5.62 -9.64
C LYS A 641 -27.47 -4.37 -9.72
N TYR A 642 -26.27 -4.39 -9.14
CA TYR A 642 -25.32 -3.29 -9.28
C TYR A 642 -25.02 -2.96 -10.75
N ILE A 643 -24.71 -4.00 -11.55
CA ILE A 643 -24.46 -3.86 -12.98
C ILE A 643 -25.68 -3.25 -13.70
N LYS A 644 -26.87 -3.78 -13.44
CA LYS A 644 -28.10 -3.28 -14.05
C LYS A 644 -28.37 -1.81 -13.70
N ASP A 645 -28.26 -1.47 -12.42
CA ASP A 645 -28.59 -0.12 -11.94
C ASP A 645 -27.58 0.89 -12.49
N ASP A 646 -26.28 0.58 -12.51
CA ASP A 646 -25.25 1.49 -13.00
C ASP A 646 -25.27 1.63 -14.54
N THR A 647 -25.52 0.54 -15.27
CA THR A 647 -25.68 0.59 -16.73
C THR A 647 -26.90 1.41 -17.14
N ALA A 648 -28.00 1.36 -16.37
CA ALA A 648 -29.16 2.21 -16.60
C ALA A 648 -28.85 3.69 -16.31
N ASN A 649 -28.12 3.99 -15.23
CA ASN A 649 -27.77 5.36 -14.85
C ASN A 649 -26.89 6.07 -15.90
N PHE A 650 -25.97 5.34 -16.54
CA PHE A 650 -25.03 5.89 -17.52
C PHE A 650 -25.34 5.52 -18.98
N ASN A 651 -26.48 4.86 -19.23
CA ASN A 651 -26.91 4.40 -20.56
C ASN A 651 -25.82 3.57 -21.29
N LEU A 652 -25.31 2.54 -20.60
CA LEU A 652 -24.21 1.69 -21.05
C LEU A 652 -24.71 0.33 -21.53
N ASP A 653 -24.00 -0.27 -22.48
CA ASP A 653 -24.19 -1.69 -22.80
C ASP A 653 -23.74 -2.57 -21.62
N SER A 654 -24.61 -3.46 -21.14
CA SER A 654 -24.33 -4.25 -19.96
C SER A 654 -23.18 -5.24 -20.14
N LYS A 655 -22.93 -5.72 -21.36
CA LYS A 655 -21.82 -6.64 -21.64
C LYS A 655 -20.50 -5.89 -21.64
N ASP A 656 -20.42 -4.75 -22.34
CA ASP A 656 -19.22 -3.90 -22.33
C ASP A 656 -18.91 -3.39 -20.92
N TYR A 657 -19.93 -3.02 -20.15
CA TYR A 657 -19.75 -2.61 -18.76
C TYR A 657 -19.27 -3.74 -17.84
N PHE A 658 -19.79 -4.96 -18.01
CA PHE A 658 -19.31 -6.11 -17.25
C PHE A 658 -17.83 -6.40 -17.56
N GLU A 659 -17.45 -6.40 -18.83
CA GLU A 659 -16.05 -6.57 -19.26
C GLU A 659 -15.16 -5.44 -18.74
N TRP A 660 -15.65 -4.20 -18.74
CA TRP A 660 -14.96 -3.05 -18.15
C TRP A 660 -14.77 -3.21 -16.63
N ILE A 661 -15.78 -3.64 -15.88
CA ILE A 661 -15.64 -3.91 -14.43
C ILE A 661 -14.58 -4.98 -14.18
N VAL A 662 -14.67 -6.11 -14.89
CA VAL A 662 -13.72 -7.23 -14.73
C VAL A 662 -12.29 -6.75 -14.99
N CYS A 663 -12.10 -5.97 -16.06
CA CYS A 663 -10.79 -5.52 -16.50
C CYS A 663 -10.22 -4.37 -15.65
N ASN A 664 -11.03 -3.39 -15.23
CA ASN A 664 -10.57 -2.18 -14.54
C ASN A 664 -10.81 -2.15 -13.03
N ASN A 665 -11.91 -2.70 -12.56
CA ASN A 665 -12.31 -2.60 -11.15
C ASN A 665 -11.86 -3.80 -10.32
N GLY A 666 -11.39 -4.87 -10.94
CA GLY A 666 -10.63 -5.93 -10.28
C GLY A 666 -11.41 -7.23 -10.07
N PHE A 667 -11.22 -8.13 -11.02
CA PHE A 667 -11.53 -9.55 -10.89
C PHE A 667 -10.28 -10.36 -11.22
N VAL A 668 -10.11 -11.52 -10.59
CA VAL A 668 -9.21 -12.54 -11.11
C VAL A 668 -9.92 -13.18 -12.30
N ASP A 669 -9.47 -12.82 -13.50
CA ASP A 669 -10.09 -13.26 -14.76
C ASP A 669 -9.33 -14.44 -15.35
N LEU A 670 -9.89 -15.63 -15.19
CA LEU A 670 -9.32 -16.90 -15.64
C LEU A 670 -10.04 -17.45 -16.87
N ARG A 671 -10.91 -16.65 -17.50
CA ARG A 671 -11.59 -17.03 -18.74
C ARG A 671 -10.56 -17.16 -19.87
N PRO A 672 -10.74 -18.11 -20.81
CA PRO A 672 -9.85 -18.32 -21.96
C PRO A 672 -10.07 -17.25 -23.05
N GLN A 673 -9.95 -15.98 -22.67
CA GLN A 673 -10.06 -14.81 -23.52
C GLN A 673 -9.14 -13.71 -23.00
N ALA A 674 -9.06 -12.60 -23.74
CA ALA A 674 -8.43 -11.37 -23.29
C ALA A 674 -9.41 -10.21 -23.45
N THR A 675 -9.69 -9.51 -22.37
CA THR A 675 -10.40 -8.23 -22.39
C THR A 675 -9.37 -7.13 -22.36
N VAL A 676 -9.51 -6.16 -23.27
CA VAL A 676 -8.66 -4.96 -23.38
C VAL A 676 -9.57 -3.75 -23.32
N THR A 677 -9.26 -2.80 -22.44
CA THR A 677 -10.01 -1.55 -22.35
C THR A 677 -9.12 -0.33 -22.37
N THR A 678 -9.52 0.70 -23.10
CA THR A 678 -8.87 2.02 -23.17
C THR A 678 -9.64 3.09 -22.38
N ALA A 679 -10.80 2.75 -21.83
CA ALA A 679 -11.59 3.64 -20.99
C ALA A 679 -11.18 3.55 -19.51
N LYS A 680 -10.66 4.64 -18.97
CA LYS A 680 -10.36 4.77 -17.53
C LYS A 680 -11.62 4.87 -16.65
N SER A 681 -12.72 5.37 -17.21
CA SER A 681 -13.99 5.57 -16.51
C SER A 681 -15.14 5.23 -17.44
N HIS A 682 -16.17 4.57 -16.92
CA HIS A 682 -17.40 4.28 -17.66
C HIS A 682 -18.32 5.51 -17.80
N LYS A 683 -18.09 6.58 -17.02
CA LYS A 683 -18.98 7.76 -16.98
C LYS A 683 -19.08 8.51 -18.33
N ASN A 684 -18.07 8.37 -19.20
CA ASN A 684 -18.04 9.00 -20.52
C ASN A 684 -18.54 8.07 -21.65
N GLY A 685 -19.10 6.90 -21.29
CA GLY A 685 -19.44 5.85 -22.25
C GLY A 685 -18.29 4.86 -22.47
N LEU A 686 -18.64 3.68 -22.99
CA LEU A 686 -17.71 2.56 -23.23
C LEU A 686 -17.65 2.10 -24.70
N LYS A 687 -18.41 2.75 -25.58
CA LYS A 687 -18.58 2.32 -26.98
C LYS A 687 -17.23 2.38 -27.73
N GLY A 688 -16.75 1.22 -28.16
CA GLY A 688 -15.46 1.10 -28.87
C GLY A 688 -14.23 1.10 -27.96
N GLU A 689 -14.42 1.27 -26.65
CA GLU A 689 -13.35 1.34 -25.64
C GLU A 689 -13.09 0.00 -24.95
N VAL A 690 -13.91 -1.03 -25.24
CA VAL A 690 -13.80 -2.38 -24.68
C VAL A 690 -13.72 -3.38 -25.84
N LYS A 691 -12.72 -4.24 -25.81
CA LYS A 691 -12.49 -5.26 -26.84
C LYS A 691 -12.18 -6.60 -26.19
N VAL A 692 -12.86 -7.65 -26.63
CA VAL A 692 -12.56 -9.03 -26.28
C VAL A 692 -11.87 -9.72 -27.45
N THR A 693 -10.78 -10.42 -27.17
CA THR A 693 -9.96 -11.21 -28.11
C THR A 693 -9.87 -12.66 -27.62
N LYS A 694 -9.72 -13.61 -28.53
CA LYS A 694 -9.75 -15.05 -28.21
C LYS A 694 -8.41 -15.76 -28.41
N SER A 695 -7.45 -15.13 -29.07
CA SER A 695 -6.11 -15.67 -29.30
C SER A 695 -5.01 -14.70 -28.88
N ILE A 696 -3.82 -15.23 -28.65
CA ILE A 696 -2.64 -14.42 -28.32
C ILE A 696 -2.29 -13.49 -29.49
N ASP A 697 -2.48 -13.91 -30.73
CA ASP A 697 -2.20 -13.10 -31.93
C ASP A 697 -3.17 -11.91 -32.05
N GLU A 698 -4.47 -12.13 -31.83
CA GLU A 698 -5.46 -11.05 -31.81
C GLU A 698 -5.16 -10.04 -30.69
N PHE A 699 -4.80 -10.56 -29.50
CA PHE A 699 -4.39 -9.73 -28.38
C PHE A 699 -3.14 -8.91 -28.71
N ARG A 700 -2.09 -9.55 -29.27
CA ARG A 700 -0.86 -8.89 -29.69
C ARG A 700 -1.13 -7.78 -30.69
N GLY A 701 -1.90 -8.05 -31.75
CA GLY A 701 -2.30 -7.05 -32.74
C GLY A 701 -2.98 -5.85 -32.10
N ARG A 702 -3.93 -6.08 -31.18
CA ARG A 702 -4.62 -5.00 -30.46
C ARG A 702 -3.67 -4.15 -29.60
N ILE A 703 -2.71 -4.78 -28.92
CA ILE A 703 -1.73 -4.04 -28.11
C ILE A 703 -0.80 -3.21 -29.00
N ILE A 704 -0.34 -3.77 -30.13
CA ILE A 704 0.48 -3.03 -31.10
C ILE A 704 -0.28 -1.82 -31.64
N ASP A 705 -1.56 -1.97 -31.99
CA ASP A 705 -2.39 -0.82 -32.43
C ASP A 705 -2.43 0.29 -31.38
N ILE A 706 -2.60 -0.06 -30.10
CA ILE A 706 -2.60 0.89 -28.98
C ILE A 706 -1.21 1.53 -28.81
N GLN A 707 -0.14 0.76 -28.93
CA GLN A 707 1.24 1.27 -28.88
C GLN A 707 1.50 2.26 -30.01
N GLU A 708 1.12 1.94 -31.25
CA GLU A 708 1.25 2.83 -32.41
C GLU A 708 0.43 4.11 -32.25
N GLU A 709 -0.82 4.00 -31.78
CA GLU A 709 -1.66 5.17 -31.51
C GLU A 709 -1.00 6.09 -30.48
N ASN A 710 -0.43 5.50 -29.43
CA ASN A 710 0.27 6.26 -28.40
C ASN A 710 1.58 6.88 -28.88
N ASN A 711 2.33 6.21 -29.74
CA ASN A 711 3.54 6.79 -30.36
C ASN A 711 3.22 8.03 -31.23
N ARG A 712 2.00 8.12 -31.77
CA ARG A 712 1.55 9.28 -32.56
C ARG A 712 1.09 10.45 -31.69
N ARG A 713 0.88 10.26 -30.39
CA ARG A 713 0.46 11.34 -29.47
C ARG A 713 1.67 12.19 -29.10
N SER A 714 1.56 13.51 -29.28
CA SER A 714 2.56 14.49 -28.83
C SER A 714 2.46 14.79 -27.33
N THR A 715 1.41 14.29 -26.69
CA THR A 715 1.16 14.37 -25.25
C THR A 715 1.49 13.01 -24.62
N THR A 716 1.11 12.83 -23.36
CA THR A 716 1.36 11.62 -22.58
C THR A 716 0.71 10.35 -23.16
N TYR A 717 1.31 9.19 -22.87
CA TYR A 717 0.80 7.88 -23.25
C TYR A 717 -0.68 7.68 -22.87
N GLY A 718 -1.43 7.03 -23.75
CA GLY A 718 -2.81 6.60 -23.51
C GLY A 718 -2.88 5.47 -22.50
N TYR A 719 -3.94 5.49 -21.71
CA TYR A 719 -4.27 4.45 -20.74
C TYR A 719 -4.86 3.22 -21.45
N TYR A 720 -4.51 2.03 -20.97
CA TYR A 720 -5.30 0.83 -21.21
C TYR A 720 -5.14 -0.16 -20.06
N THR A 721 -6.02 -1.13 -19.94
CA THR A 721 -5.83 -2.29 -19.07
C THR A 721 -6.23 -3.58 -19.77
N THR A 722 -5.73 -4.69 -19.24
CA THR A 722 -5.99 -6.03 -19.79
C THR A 722 -6.34 -7.04 -18.72
N SER A 723 -7.20 -8.01 -19.02
CA SER A 723 -7.53 -9.15 -18.15
C SER A 723 -7.83 -10.42 -18.94
N GLY A 724 -7.82 -11.57 -18.26
CA GLY A 724 -8.10 -12.88 -18.85
C GLY A 724 -6.84 -13.70 -19.13
N THR A 725 -7.03 -15.00 -19.33
CA THR A 725 -5.94 -15.96 -19.51
C THR A 725 -5.12 -15.67 -20.77
N VAL A 726 -5.76 -15.27 -21.87
CA VAL A 726 -5.05 -14.88 -23.10
C VAL A 726 -4.19 -13.63 -22.85
N ALA A 727 -4.68 -12.67 -22.07
CA ALA A 727 -3.95 -11.45 -21.77
C ALA A 727 -2.77 -11.77 -20.85
N PHE A 728 -2.97 -12.57 -19.81
CA PHE A 728 -1.89 -12.99 -18.91
C PHE A 728 -0.75 -13.69 -19.65
N ILE A 729 -1.07 -14.69 -20.47
CA ILE A 729 -0.07 -15.42 -21.26
C ILE A 729 0.57 -14.51 -22.31
N GLY A 730 -0.22 -13.76 -23.08
CA GLY A 730 0.28 -12.86 -24.13
C GLY A 730 1.24 -11.79 -23.60
N ARG A 731 0.95 -11.20 -22.43
CA ARG A 731 1.86 -10.26 -21.74
C ARG A 731 3.21 -10.89 -21.45
N LEU A 732 3.21 -12.15 -20.98
CA LEU A 732 4.44 -12.86 -20.64
C LEU A 732 5.19 -13.38 -21.87
N VAL A 733 4.51 -13.64 -22.99
CA VAL A 733 5.15 -13.83 -24.31
C VAL A 733 5.93 -12.58 -24.69
N GLY A 734 5.30 -11.41 -24.65
CA GLY A 734 5.98 -10.14 -24.94
C GLY A 734 7.15 -9.87 -23.99
N LEU A 735 6.97 -10.08 -22.69
CA LEU A 735 8.03 -9.93 -21.69
C LEU A 735 9.21 -10.88 -21.95
N ASN A 736 8.94 -12.16 -22.25
CA ASN A 736 9.97 -13.15 -22.57
C ASN A 736 10.78 -12.75 -23.81
N GLU A 737 10.12 -12.30 -24.88
CA GLU A 737 10.79 -11.79 -26.09
C GLU A 737 11.74 -10.64 -25.76
N GLN A 738 11.34 -9.75 -24.86
CA GLN A 738 12.18 -8.66 -24.40
C GLN A 738 13.36 -9.15 -23.54
N LEU A 739 13.14 -10.04 -22.58
CA LEU A 739 14.19 -10.59 -21.71
C LEU A 739 15.23 -11.40 -22.49
N ARG A 740 14.83 -12.15 -23.53
CA ARG A 740 15.77 -12.88 -24.40
C ARG A 740 16.74 -11.99 -25.18
N SER A 741 16.42 -10.70 -25.30
CA SER A 741 17.34 -9.71 -25.86
C SER A 741 18.25 -9.06 -24.81
N PHE A 742 18.36 -9.65 -23.62
CA PHE A 742 19.34 -9.25 -22.64
C PHE A 742 20.74 -9.61 -23.14
N ASP A 743 21.54 -8.58 -23.40
CA ASP A 743 22.93 -8.71 -23.78
C ASP A 743 23.80 -8.03 -22.70
N ILE A 744 24.62 -8.85 -22.04
CA ILE A 744 25.53 -8.41 -20.96
C ILE A 744 26.57 -7.43 -21.49
N SER A 745 26.98 -7.54 -22.75
CA SER A 745 27.95 -6.63 -23.37
C SER A 745 27.43 -5.19 -23.48
N LEU A 746 26.10 -5.02 -23.51
CA LEU A 746 25.46 -3.71 -23.52
C LEU A 746 25.36 -3.06 -22.13
N GLY A 747 25.78 -3.77 -21.07
CA GLY A 747 25.86 -3.26 -19.71
C GLY A 747 24.56 -2.57 -19.27
N THR A 748 24.65 -1.27 -18.97
CA THR A 748 23.53 -0.50 -18.43
C THR A 748 22.39 -0.19 -19.40
N PHE A 749 22.59 -0.43 -20.70
CA PHE A 749 21.55 -0.24 -21.71
C PHE A 749 20.34 -1.17 -21.50
N ASN A 750 20.57 -2.32 -20.87
CA ASN A 750 19.57 -3.34 -20.60
C ASN A 750 19.20 -3.45 -19.10
N ASN A 751 19.48 -2.42 -18.29
CA ASN A 751 19.45 -2.48 -16.83
C ASN A 751 18.17 -3.07 -16.22
N TRP A 752 17.00 -2.74 -16.76
CA TRP A 752 15.72 -3.22 -16.20
C TRP A 752 15.56 -4.74 -16.31
N LYS A 753 16.14 -5.36 -17.35
CA LYS A 753 16.12 -6.82 -17.54
C LYS A 753 16.93 -7.51 -16.45
N ALA A 754 17.95 -6.85 -15.90
CA ALA A 754 18.74 -7.37 -14.78
C ALA A 754 17.97 -7.41 -13.45
N LEU A 755 16.76 -6.84 -13.37
CA LEU A 755 15.87 -7.00 -12.23
C LEU A 755 15.33 -8.44 -12.10
N PHE A 756 15.30 -9.18 -13.22
CA PHE A 756 14.75 -10.52 -13.26
C PHE A 756 15.78 -11.55 -12.79
N PRO A 757 15.48 -12.31 -11.72
CA PRO A 757 16.35 -13.40 -11.34
C PRO A 757 16.37 -14.48 -12.42
N VAL A 758 17.51 -15.15 -12.57
CA VAL A 758 17.66 -16.34 -13.40
C VAL A 758 18.01 -17.54 -12.53
N ASP A 759 17.46 -18.71 -12.87
CA ASP A 759 17.85 -19.97 -12.25
C ASP A 759 19.12 -20.56 -12.90
N SER A 760 19.52 -21.76 -12.49
CA SER A 760 20.70 -22.45 -13.04
C SER A 760 20.57 -22.82 -14.52
N ASN A 761 19.36 -22.83 -15.06
CA ASN A 761 19.05 -23.13 -16.45
C ASN A 761 18.83 -21.85 -17.28
N LEU A 762 19.10 -20.67 -16.71
CA LEU A 762 18.86 -19.36 -17.30
C LEU A 762 17.37 -19.07 -17.58
N HIS A 763 16.46 -19.76 -16.89
CA HIS A 763 15.04 -19.43 -16.92
C HIS A 763 14.72 -18.37 -15.87
N HIS A 764 13.61 -17.66 -16.05
CA HIS A 764 13.20 -16.55 -15.20
C HIS A 764 12.04 -16.98 -14.28
N PRO A 765 12.28 -17.20 -12.97
CA PRO A 765 11.21 -17.50 -12.04
C PRO A 765 10.17 -16.37 -11.99
N VAL A 766 8.90 -16.74 -11.92
CA VAL A 766 7.78 -15.80 -11.81
C VAL A 766 7.74 -15.24 -10.39
N ILE A 767 8.14 -13.98 -10.26
CA ILE A 767 8.03 -13.19 -9.03
C ILE A 767 6.80 -12.28 -9.15
N PRO A 768 5.71 -12.52 -8.41
CA PRO A 768 4.43 -11.82 -8.62
C PRO A 768 4.54 -10.29 -8.59
N GLY A 769 5.25 -9.75 -7.61
CA GLY A 769 5.46 -8.30 -7.52
C GLY A 769 6.20 -7.70 -8.72
N LEU A 770 7.18 -8.42 -9.30
CA LEU A 770 7.94 -7.95 -10.46
C LEU A 770 7.12 -8.02 -11.76
N ILE A 771 6.36 -9.11 -11.95
CA ILE A 771 5.48 -9.27 -13.12
C ILE A 771 4.37 -8.22 -13.13
N GLU A 772 3.72 -8.03 -11.99
CA GLU A 772 2.71 -6.98 -11.85
C GLU A 772 3.31 -5.59 -12.05
N ALA A 773 4.55 -5.38 -11.59
CA ALA A 773 5.22 -4.10 -11.84
C ALA A 773 5.37 -3.80 -13.33
N MET A 774 5.81 -4.78 -14.13
CA MET A 774 5.95 -4.61 -15.57
C MET A 774 4.61 -4.38 -16.26
N ARG A 775 3.54 -5.04 -15.81
CA ARG A 775 2.18 -4.77 -16.32
C ARG A 775 1.80 -3.31 -16.10
N MET A 776 1.92 -2.84 -14.85
CA MET A 776 1.56 -1.46 -14.50
C MET A 776 2.33 -0.45 -15.35
N TYR A 777 3.64 -0.65 -15.55
CA TYR A 777 4.43 0.21 -16.42
C TYR A 777 3.94 0.15 -17.88
N SER A 778 3.78 -1.05 -18.43
CA SER A 778 3.38 -1.27 -19.83
C SER A 778 1.99 -0.72 -20.16
N GLU A 779 1.10 -0.68 -19.18
CA GLU A 779 -0.28 -0.19 -19.28
C GLU A 779 -0.43 1.33 -19.04
N GLY A 780 0.69 2.04 -18.83
CA GLY A 780 0.69 3.48 -18.54
C GLY A 780 0.16 3.81 -17.14
N LEU A 781 0.20 2.84 -16.22
CA LEU A 781 -0.17 2.96 -14.80
C LEU A 781 1.04 3.26 -13.90
N GLY A 782 2.26 3.00 -14.38
CA GLY A 782 3.51 3.32 -13.69
C GLY A 782 3.85 4.81 -13.69
N LYS A 783 4.70 5.24 -12.75
CA LYS A 783 5.22 6.61 -12.69
C LYS A 783 6.14 6.91 -13.89
N VAL A 784 5.80 7.96 -14.62
CA VAL A 784 6.59 8.51 -15.75
C VAL A 784 7.40 9.68 -15.20
N THR A 785 8.69 9.49 -14.94
CA THR A 785 9.56 10.49 -14.26
C THR A 785 10.42 11.31 -15.21
N GLY A 786 10.32 11.13 -16.52
CA GLY A 786 11.32 11.62 -17.47
C GLY A 786 12.61 10.78 -17.50
N PHE A 787 12.62 9.62 -16.84
CA PHE A 787 13.72 8.64 -16.84
C PHE A 787 13.25 7.26 -17.36
N GLU A 788 12.37 7.26 -18.36
CA GLU A 788 11.76 6.06 -18.96
C GLU A 788 12.79 5.09 -19.56
N LEU A 789 14.05 5.51 -19.69
CA LEU A 789 15.21 4.71 -20.09
C LEU A 789 15.45 3.47 -19.21
N LEU A 790 14.85 3.41 -18.01
CA LEU A 790 15.03 2.33 -17.04
C LEU A 790 13.94 1.24 -17.08
N TYR A 791 13.11 1.21 -18.11
CA TYR A 791 11.98 0.28 -18.22
C TYR A 791 11.73 -0.15 -19.68
N PRO A 792 10.95 -1.22 -19.93
CA PRO A 792 10.73 -1.79 -21.28
C PRO A 792 10.11 -0.88 -22.35
N GLY A 793 9.81 0.39 -22.04
CA GLY A 793 8.95 1.24 -22.86
C GLY A 793 7.46 0.93 -22.65
N PHE A 794 6.59 1.68 -23.32
CA PHE A 794 5.15 1.50 -23.22
C PHE A 794 4.66 0.31 -24.07
N GLY A 795 3.76 -0.50 -23.51
CA GLY A 795 3.24 -1.74 -24.11
C GLY A 795 4.12 -2.98 -23.91
N TYR A 796 3.63 -4.13 -24.37
CA TYR A 796 4.21 -5.44 -24.06
C TYR A 796 5.21 -5.96 -25.08
N TYR A 797 5.15 -5.44 -26.30
CA TYR A 797 5.91 -5.95 -27.44
C TYR A 797 6.87 -4.88 -27.95
N LYS A 798 8.00 -5.32 -28.51
CA LYS A 798 8.89 -4.40 -29.22
C LYS A 798 8.22 -3.94 -30.51
N ASN A 799 8.30 -2.63 -30.77
CA ASN A 799 7.97 -2.05 -32.07
C ASN A 799 9.08 -2.33 -33.09
#